data_AF-A0A2V8H831-F1
#
_entry.id   AF-A0A2V8H831-F1
#
_cell.length_a   1.000
_cell.length_b   1.000
_cell.length_c   1.000
_cell.angle_alpha   90.00
_cell.angle_beta   90.00
_cell.angle_gamma   90.00
#
_symmetry.space_group_name_H-M   'P 1'
#
loop_
_entity.id
_entity.type
_entity.pdbx_description
1 polymer ?
#
loop_
_entity_poly.entity_id
_entity_poly.type
_entity_poly.pdbx_seq_one_letter_code
_entity_poly.pdbx_strand_id
1 'polypeptide(L)'
;MFSALPPKQGLYDPQFEHDACGVGFVVDIAGRKSNDIVRRSLQVLVNLQHRGAKGCEANTGDGAGVLLQIPHEFLKPECKKLGFDLPTPGNYGVGMVFLPRDSHSQQWAKEIIEAAITRAGQRLLGWRDVPTNNSPIGESAKAVEPVFKQVFVGRNPYIKSVDEFERKLYLIRKRIEKVTSELYFDSFSSRTVIYKGMLSAEQIEIYFPDLADPRVASALAVVHQRFSTNTFPSWSLAHPFRYISHNGEINTLRGNINWMKAREALFESGLFGEDIHDLLPVIVEGGSDSAMIDNALEMLVMCGRSLPQAMMMLIPEAWDGHETMSDEKKAFYEYHSCLMEPWDGPASMVFTDGVRIGAVLDRNGLRPSRYCVTKDGLVVMASEVGVLDIPPENILVKGRLQPGKMLLIDTHERRIIDDTELKHKIASEKPYRQWLNENLVRLSDLPAHPVPEPSHETVLLRQQVFGYTHEDLRILMGPMAVNGEEAVGSMGTDTPLAVLSDRQPPLFNYFKQLFAQVTNPPLDAIREELVTSMSTALGPEQNLLKPVPESCRMIKILSPIMDNDDLAKLRSIALPGFRSIVLPMRFKVSEGGEGMRRALHDLLETASNGIKNGATILILSDRQINKDYAPIPSLLATSGLHHHLVREGMRTKATVIVETADAREVHHYCLLIGYGASAINPYLAFETLDDMIRQGLLTAIDHRKAVNHYTKAVKKGVLKVMSKMGISTLQSYRGAQIFEAIGLDQNFVDTYFTNTPSRIGGIGLDEIAAEAIERHRRAFPERPVRLPDIDWGGQYQWRHDGEYHMYNPDSIHKLQYCTRTNNYKIFKEYSGLINSASATLCTLRGLMDLKFADKPLPLEEVEPAESIMKRFATGAMSFGSISKEAHETLAIAMNRIGGRSNTGEGGEDPARYIPDPNGDSRSSAIKQVASARFGVTSEYLVNANELQIKMAQGAKPGEGGQLPGHKVDEIIARVRHSTPGVGLISPPPHHDIYSIEDLAQLIYDLKNSNPQARISVKLVAEVGVGTIAAGVAKAHADVVLISGDSGGTGASPLTSIKHAGIPWELGLAETHQVLVLNNLRSRIIVQTDGQLKTGRDVVVAALLGAEEFGFATSA
;
A
#
# COMPACT_ATOMS: atom_id res chain seq x y z
N MET A 1 2.62 13.31 25.99
CA MET A 1 2.48 12.27 24.95
C MET A 1 3.77 11.46 24.88
N PHE A 2 3.68 10.14 24.66
CA PHE A 2 4.83 9.21 24.61
C PHE A 2 5.47 9.10 23.22
N SER A 3 5.19 10.10 22.39
CA SER A 3 5.64 10.25 21.02
C SER A 3 5.87 11.74 20.76
N ALA A 4 6.89 12.06 19.97
CA ALA A 4 7.15 13.40 19.45
C ALA A 4 7.04 13.44 17.91
N LEU A 5 6.10 12.68 17.35
CA LEU A 5 5.75 12.80 15.94
C LEU A 5 5.32 14.24 15.63
N PRO A 6 5.93 14.90 14.64
CA PRO A 6 5.52 16.23 14.24
C PRO A 6 4.09 16.20 13.68
N PRO A 7 3.27 17.25 13.91
CA PRO A 7 2.00 17.37 13.22
C PRO A 7 2.25 17.53 11.72
N LYS A 8 1.20 17.27 10.92
CA LYS A 8 1.21 17.55 9.48
C LYS A 8 1.69 18.98 9.21
N GLN A 9 2.71 19.12 8.36
CA GLN A 9 3.30 20.40 8.00
C GLN A 9 3.91 20.33 6.59
N GLY A 10 3.68 21.34 5.77
CA GLY A 10 4.11 21.30 4.37
C GLY A 10 3.55 20.07 3.64
N LEU A 11 4.42 19.29 3.02
CA LEU A 11 4.09 18.01 2.36
C LEU A 11 4.26 16.79 3.28
N TYR A 12 4.82 16.96 4.48
CA TYR A 12 4.94 15.88 5.46
C TYR A 12 3.61 15.60 6.14
N ASP A 13 3.25 14.33 6.21
CA ASP A 13 2.07 13.84 6.92
C ASP A 13 2.44 12.53 7.67
N PRO A 14 2.31 12.49 9.02
CA PRO A 14 2.76 11.35 9.82
C PRO A 14 1.99 10.05 9.57
N GLN A 15 0.86 10.09 8.83
CA GLN A 15 0.13 8.87 8.48
C GLN A 15 0.88 7.95 7.50
N PHE A 16 1.92 8.44 6.82
CA PHE A 16 2.75 7.68 5.87
C PHE A 16 4.05 7.18 6.51
N GLU A 17 4.08 7.05 7.84
CA GLU A 17 5.19 6.42 8.55
C GLU A 17 5.02 4.90 8.56
N HIS A 18 6.11 4.19 8.26
CA HIS A 18 6.14 2.74 8.11
C HIS A 18 7.18 2.10 9.02
N ASP A 19 6.95 0.86 9.41
CA ASP A 19 7.82 0.08 10.27
C ASP A 19 8.02 -1.34 9.71
N ALA A 20 9.24 -1.86 9.79
CA ALA A 20 9.61 -3.26 9.49
C ALA A 20 10.70 -3.70 10.48
N CYS A 21 11.01 -5.00 10.61
CA CYS A 21 11.50 -5.48 11.92
C CYS A 21 12.32 -6.78 11.91
N GLY A 22 12.78 -7.21 13.09
CA GLY A 22 13.18 -8.57 13.44
C GLY A 22 12.29 -9.13 14.54
N VAL A 23 11.81 -10.38 14.40
CA VAL A 23 10.94 -11.05 15.38
C VAL A 23 11.46 -12.44 15.73
N GLY A 24 11.22 -12.86 16.98
CA GLY A 24 11.43 -14.24 17.40
C GLY A 24 10.71 -14.58 18.70
N PHE A 25 10.65 -15.87 19.02
CA PHE A 25 10.20 -16.38 20.30
C PHE A 25 10.98 -17.60 20.75
N VAL A 26 10.99 -17.81 22.07
CA VAL A 26 11.52 -19.02 22.71
C VAL A 26 10.43 -19.59 23.60
N VAL A 27 10.22 -20.91 23.55
CA VAL A 27 9.22 -21.60 24.37
C VAL A 27 9.71 -22.98 24.80
N ASP A 28 9.43 -23.35 26.04
CA ASP A 28 9.50 -24.73 26.53
C ASP A 28 8.16 -25.42 26.25
N ILE A 29 8.17 -26.47 25.43
CA ILE A 29 6.95 -27.18 25.01
C ILE A 29 6.16 -27.70 26.22
N ALA A 30 6.83 -28.11 27.30
CA ALA A 30 6.19 -28.66 28.48
C ALA A 30 5.63 -27.58 29.44
N GLY A 31 5.77 -26.30 29.09
CA GLY A 31 5.28 -25.19 29.90
C GLY A 31 6.11 -24.93 31.17
N ARG A 32 7.34 -25.43 31.23
CA ARG A 32 8.23 -25.24 32.39
C ARG A 32 8.75 -23.81 32.40
N LYS A 33 8.42 -23.05 33.45
CA LYS A 33 8.91 -21.67 33.61
C LYS A 33 10.35 -21.67 34.10
N SER A 34 11.22 -20.93 33.43
CA SER A 34 12.59 -20.72 33.89
C SER A 34 13.11 -19.34 33.50
N ASN A 35 14.13 -18.85 34.21
CA ASN A 35 14.84 -17.63 33.80
C ASN A 35 15.67 -17.87 32.53
N ASP A 36 16.11 -19.10 32.26
CA ASP A 36 16.85 -19.47 31.06
C ASP A 36 16.07 -19.14 29.76
N ILE A 37 14.75 -19.36 29.73
CA ILE A 37 13.90 -18.95 28.60
C ILE A 37 13.95 -17.43 28.38
N VAL A 38 13.91 -16.64 29.45
CA VAL A 38 13.99 -15.18 29.39
C VAL A 38 15.37 -14.76 28.85
N ARG A 39 16.45 -15.30 29.41
CA ARG A 39 17.83 -15.01 29.00
C ARG A 39 18.09 -15.36 27.54
N ARG A 40 17.67 -16.54 27.10
CA ARG A 40 17.76 -16.96 25.69
C ARG A 40 16.96 -16.05 24.77
N SER A 41 15.78 -15.59 25.19
CA SER A 41 14.97 -14.67 24.38
C SER A 41 15.63 -13.31 24.22
N LEU A 42 16.22 -12.76 25.29
CA LEU A 42 17.00 -11.53 25.20
C LEU A 42 18.24 -11.71 24.30
N GLN A 43 18.89 -12.87 24.35
CA GLN A 43 20.00 -13.16 23.42
C GLN A 43 19.53 -13.24 21.96
N VAL A 44 18.35 -13.82 21.68
CA VAL A 44 17.74 -13.78 20.34
C VAL A 44 17.53 -12.34 19.89
N LEU A 45 17.04 -11.47 20.77
CA LEU A 45 16.82 -10.05 20.47
C LEU A 45 18.13 -9.34 20.10
N VAL A 46 19.21 -9.55 20.87
CA VAL A 46 20.55 -9.00 20.59
C VAL A 46 21.08 -9.49 19.24
N ASN A 47 20.91 -10.78 18.93
CA ASN A 47 21.37 -11.36 17.67
C ASN A 47 20.54 -10.94 16.45
N LEU A 48 19.44 -10.22 16.63
CA LEU A 48 18.64 -9.62 15.55
C LEU A 48 18.90 -8.12 15.36
N GLN A 49 19.85 -7.54 16.10
CA GLN A 49 20.14 -6.10 16.08
C GLN A 49 20.57 -5.57 14.71
N HIS A 50 21.24 -6.38 13.87
CA HIS A 50 21.63 -5.99 12.52
C HIS A 50 20.44 -5.76 11.58
N ARG A 51 19.25 -6.25 11.94
CA ARG A 51 17.99 -6.00 11.21
C ARG A 51 17.23 -4.77 11.73
N GLY A 52 17.70 -4.16 12.81
CA GLY A 52 17.14 -2.93 13.36
C GLY A 52 17.85 -1.69 12.83
N ALA A 53 17.20 -0.54 12.93
CA ALA A 53 17.85 0.75 12.69
C ALA A 53 18.14 1.48 14.00
N LYS A 54 19.00 2.48 13.87
CA LYS A 54 19.21 3.52 14.87
C LYS A 54 18.59 4.82 14.37
N GLY A 55 18.17 5.67 15.29
CA GLY A 55 17.62 6.99 14.99
C GLY A 55 18.69 7.97 14.49
N CYS A 56 18.45 9.27 14.68
CA CYS A 56 19.45 10.28 14.32
C CYS A 56 20.72 10.18 15.20
N GLU A 57 20.60 9.64 16.41
CA GLU A 57 21.70 9.41 17.37
C GLU A 57 22.09 7.93 17.41
N ALA A 58 23.38 7.64 17.60
CA ALA A 58 23.90 6.25 17.57
C ALA A 58 23.44 5.36 18.74
N ASN A 59 22.92 5.96 19.81
CA ASN A 59 22.43 5.31 21.03
C ASN A 59 20.89 5.37 21.18
N THR A 60 20.17 5.76 20.13
CA THR A 60 18.70 5.74 20.07
C THR A 60 18.26 4.63 19.12
N GLY A 61 17.67 3.56 19.64
CA GLY A 61 17.05 2.51 18.82
C GLY A 61 15.59 2.83 18.52
N ASP A 62 15.06 2.34 17.40
CA ASP A 62 13.68 2.63 16.98
C ASP A 62 12.61 1.93 17.84
N GLY A 63 13.00 0.90 18.60
CA GLY A 63 12.11 0.16 19.49
C GLY A 63 12.56 -1.28 19.70
N ALA A 64 12.50 -1.73 20.96
CA ALA A 64 12.75 -3.12 21.32
C ALA A 64 11.86 -3.52 22.50
N GLY A 65 11.53 -4.81 22.59
CA GLY A 65 10.73 -5.29 23.70
C GLY A 65 10.67 -6.80 23.83
N VAL A 66 10.12 -7.23 24.97
CA VAL A 66 9.87 -8.62 25.31
C VAL A 66 8.48 -8.78 25.95
N LEU A 67 7.72 -9.77 25.50
CA LEU A 67 6.50 -10.26 26.13
C LEU A 67 6.83 -11.52 26.90
N LEU A 68 6.43 -11.57 28.17
CA LEU A 68 6.62 -12.69 29.08
C LEU A 68 5.28 -13.15 29.66
N GLN A 69 5.23 -14.38 30.18
CA GLN A 69 4.20 -14.73 31.15
C GLN A 69 4.46 -13.96 32.45
N ILE A 70 3.39 -13.62 33.18
CA ILE A 70 3.51 -12.89 34.44
C ILE A 70 4.41 -13.65 35.43
N PRO A 71 5.56 -13.07 35.86
CA PRO A 71 6.52 -13.73 36.72
C PRO A 71 6.07 -13.63 38.19
N HIS A 72 5.11 -14.48 38.58
CA HIS A 72 4.49 -14.44 39.92
C HIS A 72 5.50 -14.53 41.07
N GLU A 73 6.50 -15.40 40.96
CA GLU A 73 7.53 -15.60 42.01
C GLU A 73 8.43 -14.37 42.21
N PHE A 74 8.55 -13.52 41.19
CA PHE A 74 9.18 -12.22 41.29
C PHE A 74 8.22 -11.17 41.85
N LEU A 75 7.01 -11.04 41.27
CA LEU A 75 6.09 -9.94 41.62
C LEU A 75 5.49 -10.07 43.03
N LYS A 76 5.25 -11.28 43.52
CA LYS A 76 4.66 -11.52 44.84
C LYS A 76 5.48 -10.91 45.98
N PRO A 77 6.79 -11.20 46.12
CA PRO A 77 7.60 -10.55 47.15
C PRO A 77 7.77 -9.04 46.91
N GLU A 78 7.87 -8.56 45.66
CA GLU A 78 7.99 -7.12 45.39
C GLU A 78 6.72 -6.35 45.79
N CYS A 79 5.52 -6.88 45.51
CA CYS A 79 4.26 -6.26 45.93
C CYS A 79 4.09 -6.29 47.46
N LYS A 80 4.54 -7.38 48.11
CA LYS A 80 4.51 -7.48 49.57
C LYS A 80 5.34 -6.38 50.24
N LYS A 81 6.47 -5.98 49.66
CA LYS A 81 7.27 -4.84 50.14
C LYS A 81 6.52 -3.51 50.03
N LEU A 82 5.58 -3.40 49.09
CA LEU A 82 4.74 -2.21 48.85
C LEU A 82 3.44 -2.21 49.68
N GLY A 83 3.23 -3.23 50.52
CA GLY A 83 2.12 -3.27 51.48
C GLY A 83 0.85 -3.97 50.99
N PHE A 84 0.89 -4.73 49.89
CA PHE A 84 -0.25 -5.52 49.42
C PHE A 84 0.15 -6.93 48.94
N ASP A 85 -0.75 -7.89 49.13
CA ASP A 85 -0.53 -9.29 48.75
C ASP A 85 -1.13 -9.62 47.38
N LEU A 86 -0.39 -10.37 46.57
CA LEU A 86 -0.88 -10.92 45.31
C LEU A 86 -1.57 -12.29 45.53
N PRO A 87 -2.80 -12.48 45.00
CA PRO A 87 -3.43 -13.78 44.88
C PRO A 87 -2.61 -14.78 44.04
N THR A 88 -3.05 -16.04 44.02
CA THR A 88 -2.45 -17.05 43.14
C THR A 88 -2.59 -16.67 41.65
N PRO A 89 -1.68 -17.15 40.77
CA PRO A 89 -1.77 -16.88 39.33
C PRO A 89 -3.16 -17.16 38.74
N GLY A 90 -3.64 -16.28 37.85
CA GLY A 90 -4.99 -16.34 37.28
C GLY A 90 -6.10 -15.72 38.15
N ASN A 91 -5.82 -15.39 39.42
CA ASN A 91 -6.72 -14.61 40.28
C ASN A 91 -6.36 -13.12 40.38
N TYR A 92 -5.34 -12.67 39.64
CA TYR A 92 -4.99 -11.27 39.52
C TYR A 92 -4.44 -10.96 38.11
N GLY A 93 -4.65 -9.73 37.67
CA GLY A 93 -4.14 -9.16 36.43
C GLY A 93 -3.13 -8.05 36.73
N VAL A 94 -2.24 -7.82 35.76
CA VAL A 94 -1.22 -6.78 35.78
C VAL A 94 -1.43 -5.89 34.56
N GLY A 95 -1.61 -4.59 34.79
CA GLY A 95 -1.58 -3.57 33.75
C GLY A 95 -0.22 -2.89 33.74
N MET A 96 0.57 -3.07 32.69
CA MET A 96 1.78 -2.27 32.44
C MET A 96 1.35 -1.00 31.72
N VAL A 97 1.52 0.16 32.36
CA VAL A 97 1.00 1.44 31.88
C VAL A 97 2.10 2.50 31.79
N PHE A 98 2.07 3.24 30.68
CA PHE A 98 2.80 4.48 30.49
C PHE A 98 1.95 5.63 31.01
N LEU A 99 2.50 6.35 31.98
CA LEU A 99 1.89 7.54 32.52
C LEU A 99 2.70 8.80 32.14
N PRO A 100 2.04 9.96 32.02
CA PRO A 100 2.72 11.24 31.84
C PRO A 100 3.77 11.49 32.93
N ARG A 101 4.76 12.34 32.65
CA ARG A 101 5.78 12.73 33.63
C ARG A 101 5.24 13.65 34.71
N ASP A 102 4.30 14.51 34.36
CA ASP A 102 3.69 15.46 35.28
C ASP A 102 2.93 14.75 36.40
N SER A 103 3.20 15.13 37.64
CA SER A 103 2.64 14.48 38.83
C SER A 103 1.12 14.61 38.95
N HIS A 104 0.54 15.73 38.47
CA HIS A 104 -0.90 15.94 38.49
C HIS A 104 -1.59 15.07 37.44
N SER A 105 -1.07 15.03 36.21
CA SER A 105 -1.55 14.12 35.16
C SER A 105 -1.41 12.64 35.56
N GLN A 106 -0.34 12.26 36.27
CA GLN A 106 -0.19 10.90 36.81
C GLN A 106 -1.30 10.55 37.80
N GLN A 107 -1.59 11.45 38.74
CA GLN A 107 -2.60 11.22 39.76
C GLN A 107 -4.00 11.10 39.14
N TRP A 108 -4.33 12.01 38.21
CA TRP A 108 -5.58 11.95 37.45
C TRP A 108 -5.72 10.66 36.63
N ALA A 109 -4.65 10.22 35.96
CA ALA A 109 -4.65 8.97 35.21
C ALA A 109 -4.87 7.75 36.11
N LYS A 110 -4.27 7.73 37.31
CA LYS A 110 -4.54 6.68 38.31
C LYS A 110 -6.00 6.67 38.73
N GLU A 111 -6.59 7.83 39.03
CA GLU A 111 -8.00 7.94 39.43
C GLU A 111 -8.95 7.40 38.36
N ILE A 112 -8.68 7.68 37.09
CA ILE A 112 -9.45 7.11 35.96
C ILE A 112 -9.34 5.58 35.95
N ILE A 113 -8.12 5.05 36.09
CA ILE A 113 -7.86 3.61 36.06
C ILE A 113 -8.58 2.93 37.23
N GLU A 114 -8.48 3.47 38.43
CA GLU A 114 -9.14 2.95 39.64
C GLU A 114 -10.67 3.00 39.55
N ALA A 115 -11.21 4.09 39.01
CA ALA A 115 -12.64 4.22 38.76
C ALA A 115 -13.13 3.18 37.74
N ALA A 116 -12.40 2.96 36.64
CA ALA A 116 -12.74 1.97 35.62
C ALA A 116 -12.70 0.53 36.17
N ILE A 117 -11.68 0.19 36.98
CA ILE A 117 -11.55 -1.10 37.66
C ILE A 117 -12.76 -1.35 38.57
N THR A 118 -13.11 -0.36 39.39
CA THR A 118 -14.22 -0.44 40.36
C THR A 118 -15.56 -0.57 39.63
N ARG A 119 -15.78 0.22 38.57
CA ARG A 119 -16.99 0.16 37.73
C ARG A 119 -17.17 -1.17 37.02
N ALA A 120 -16.08 -1.84 36.66
CA ALA A 120 -16.10 -3.20 36.11
C ALA A 120 -16.24 -4.31 37.19
N GLY A 121 -16.44 -3.92 38.45
CA GLY A 121 -16.64 -4.84 39.58
C GLY A 121 -15.39 -5.62 39.97
N GLN A 122 -14.19 -5.18 39.59
CA GLN A 122 -12.93 -5.81 39.98
C GLN A 122 -12.31 -5.10 41.19
N ARG A 123 -11.37 -5.77 41.88
CA ARG A 123 -10.72 -5.22 43.08
C ARG A 123 -9.36 -4.63 42.74
N LEU A 124 -9.13 -3.35 42.96
CA LEU A 124 -7.77 -2.80 42.94
C LEU A 124 -6.95 -3.42 44.10
N LEU A 125 -5.78 -3.98 43.79
CA LEU A 125 -4.87 -4.54 44.79
C LEU A 125 -3.79 -3.53 45.20
N GLY A 126 -3.23 -2.82 44.22
CA GLY A 126 -2.18 -1.85 44.47
C GLY A 126 -1.45 -1.43 43.20
N TRP A 127 -0.47 -0.53 43.39
CA TRP A 127 0.39 0.01 42.35
C TRP A 127 1.85 -0.30 42.66
N ARG A 128 2.65 -0.52 41.61
CA ARG A 128 4.11 -0.65 41.69
C ARG A 128 4.77 0.28 40.71
N ASP A 129 5.78 1.01 41.18
CA ASP A 129 6.71 1.72 40.32
C ASP A 129 7.68 0.72 39.70
N VAL A 130 7.78 0.72 38.37
CA VAL A 130 8.73 -0.15 37.66
C VAL A 130 10.09 0.54 37.67
N PRO A 131 11.15 -0.10 38.20
CA PRO A 131 12.47 0.49 38.18
C PRO A 131 12.96 0.62 36.73
N THR A 132 13.49 1.79 36.37
CA THR A 132 14.10 2.05 35.07
C THR A 132 15.50 2.67 35.22
N ASN A 133 16.38 2.44 34.24
CA ASN A 133 17.69 3.08 34.15
C ASN A 133 17.92 3.66 32.75
N ASN A 134 17.74 4.97 32.64
CA ASN A 134 17.82 5.69 31.38
C ASN A 134 19.22 6.21 31.02
N SER A 135 20.28 5.77 31.72
CA SER A 135 21.65 6.17 31.39
C SER A 135 22.13 5.81 29.98
N PRO A 136 21.71 4.69 29.33
CA PRO A 136 22.25 4.31 28.03
C PRO A 136 21.50 4.89 26.83
N ILE A 137 20.32 5.49 27.03
CA ILE A 137 19.46 5.96 25.92
C ILE A 137 19.81 7.39 25.48
N GLY A 138 19.55 7.71 24.20
CA GLY A 138 19.77 9.05 23.65
C GLY A 138 18.79 10.11 24.14
N GLU A 139 19.12 11.38 23.93
CA GLU A 139 18.33 12.52 24.44
C GLU A 139 16.96 12.60 23.76
N SER A 140 16.88 12.23 22.48
CA SER A 140 15.63 12.11 21.74
C SER A 140 14.65 11.12 22.40
N ALA A 141 15.10 9.92 22.75
CA ALA A 141 14.29 8.93 23.45
C ALA A 141 13.92 9.38 24.88
N LYS A 142 14.86 10.01 25.60
CA LYS A 142 14.62 10.58 26.94
C LYS A 142 13.61 11.72 26.93
N ALA A 143 13.47 12.48 25.84
CA ALA A 143 12.55 13.61 25.82
C ALA A 143 11.08 13.17 25.99
N VAL A 144 10.74 11.99 25.46
CA VAL A 144 9.38 11.42 25.46
C VAL A 144 9.21 10.17 26.32
N GLU A 145 10.21 9.84 27.13
CA GLU A 145 10.18 8.65 28.01
C GLU A 145 9.02 8.73 29.02
N PRO A 146 8.15 7.69 29.10
CA PRO A 146 7.04 7.64 30.03
C PRO A 146 7.48 7.31 31.46
N VAL A 147 6.58 7.52 32.41
CA VAL A 147 6.69 6.91 33.74
C VAL A 147 6.02 5.54 33.70
N PHE A 148 6.80 4.49 33.95
CA PHE A 148 6.32 3.12 33.96
C PHE A 148 5.72 2.75 35.32
N LYS A 149 4.46 2.34 35.33
CA LYS A 149 3.83 1.75 36.52
C LYS A 149 3.12 0.44 36.18
N GLN A 150 3.02 -0.42 37.18
CA GLN A 150 2.19 -1.61 37.16
C GLN A 150 0.99 -1.42 38.08
N VAL A 151 -0.21 -1.63 37.55
CA VAL A 151 -1.46 -1.70 38.33
C VAL A 151 -1.88 -3.15 38.52
N PHE A 152 -2.23 -3.53 39.74
CA PHE A 152 -2.64 -4.90 40.07
C PHE A 152 -4.14 -4.96 40.35
N VAL A 153 -4.83 -5.85 39.64
CA VAL A 153 -6.29 -6.02 39.74
C VAL A 153 -6.61 -7.44 40.16
N GLY A 154 -7.34 -7.60 41.26
CA GLY A 154 -7.83 -8.88 41.76
C GLY A 154 -9.12 -9.28 41.06
N ARG A 155 -9.17 -10.54 40.65
CA ARG A 155 -10.35 -11.16 40.03
C ARG A 155 -11.50 -11.20 41.02
N ASN A 156 -12.67 -10.71 40.60
CA ASN A 156 -13.89 -10.83 41.37
C ASN A 156 -14.23 -12.33 41.60
N PRO A 157 -14.55 -12.76 42.84
CA PRO A 157 -14.92 -14.15 43.13
C PRO A 157 -16.11 -14.71 42.32
N TYR A 158 -16.98 -13.84 41.78
CA TYR A 158 -18.10 -14.26 40.91
C TYR A 158 -17.66 -14.64 39.49
N ILE A 159 -16.43 -14.28 39.09
CA ILE A 159 -15.85 -14.66 37.80
C ILE A 159 -15.29 -16.07 37.90
N LYS A 160 -15.80 -16.97 37.05
CA LYS A 160 -15.56 -18.42 37.19
C LYS A 160 -14.31 -18.88 36.46
N SER A 161 -13.95 -18.23 35.37
CA SER A 161 -12.82 -18.62 34.51
C SER A 161 -11.77 -17.52 34.39
N VAL A 162 -10.56 -17.90 33.97
CA VAL A 162 -9.50 -16.92 33.65
C VAL A 162 -9.87 -16.16 32.37
N ASP A 163 -10.51 -16.81 31.39
CA ASP A 163 -10.95 -16.15 30.15
C ASP A 163 -12.02 -15.07 30.39
N GLU A 164 -12.97 -15.31 31.30
CA GLU A 164 -13.91 -14.26 31.72
C GLU A 164 -13.19 -13.09 32.39
N PHE A 165 -12.10 -13.35 33.11
CA PHE A 165 -11.33 -12.30 33.75
C PHE A 165 -10.50 -11.50 32.73
N GLU A 166 -9.84 -12.16 31.77
CA GLU A 166 -9.20 -11.49 30.63
C GLU A 166 -10.18 -10.55 29.90
N ARG A 167 -11.40 -11.03 29.61
CA ARG A 167 -12.45 -10.19 28.99
C ARG A 167 -12.79 -8.95 29.83
N LYS A 168 -12.80 -9.06 31.16
CA LYS A 168 -13.04 -7.90 32.04
C LYS A 168 -11.86 -6.95 32.06
N LEU A 169 -10.62 -7.44 32.05
CA LEU A 169 -9.42 -6.60 31.92
C LEU A 169 -9.39 -5.85 30.58
N TYR A 170 -9.73 -6.53 29.48
CA TYR A 170 -9.89 -5.92 28.16
C TYR A 170 -10.95 -4.81 28.16
N LEU A 171 -12.14 -5.07 28.72
CA LEU A 171 -13.19 -4.07 28.86
C LEU A 171 -12.74 -2.85 29.69
N ILE A 172 -12.06 -3.08 30.82
CA ILE A 172 -11.52 -2.01 31.66
C ILE A 172 -10.56 -1.15 30.84
N ARG A 173 -9.61 -1.77 30.13
CA ARG A 173 -8.65 -1.07 29.28
C ARG A 173 -9.34 -0.23 28.21
N LYS A 174 -10.27 -0.82 27.44
CA LYS A 174 -10.99 -0.11 26.38
C LYS A 174 -11.81 1.06 26.92
N ARG A 175 -12.43 0.92 28.10
CA ARG A 175 -13.12 2.03 28.79
C ARG A 175 -12.16 3.17 29.15
N ILE A 176 -10.95 2.86 29.61
CA ILE A 176 -9.95 3.88 29.95
C ILE A 176 -9.43 4.59 28.68
N GLU A 177 -9.08 3.83 27.65
CA GLU A 177 -8.56 4.34 26.37
C GLU A 177 -9.56 5.29 25.67
N LYS A 178 -10.87 5.13 25.91
CA LYS A 178 -11.91 6.06 25.44
C LYS A 178 -11.94 7.39 26.18
N VAL A 179 -11.55 7.40 27.46
CA VAL A 179 -11.61 8.58 28.30
C VAL A 179 -10.41 9.48 28.04
N THR A 180 -9.24 8.91 27.78
CA THR A 180 -8.01 9.67 27.59
C THR A 180 -7.00 8.95 26.69
N SER A 181 -6.29 9.74 25.88
CA SER A 181 -5.13 9.31 25.10
C SER A 181 -3.79 9.64 25.79
N GLU A 182 -3.82 10.22 27.00
CA GLU A 182 -2.61 10.62 27.74
C GLU A 182 -1.86 9.45 28.40
N LEU A 183 -2.47 8.28 28.46
CA LEU A 183 -1.88 7.05 28.98
C LEU A 183 -1.89 5.95 27.92
N TYR A 184 -0.99 4.97 28.04
CA TYR A 184 -0.92 3.85 27.12
C TYR A 184 -0.68 2.55 27.89
N PHE A 185 -1.49 1.53 27.64
CA PHE A 185 -1.28 0.20 28.19
C PHE A 185 -0.47 -0.66 27.22
N ASP A 186 0.73 -1.06 27.62
CA ASP A 186 1.48 -2.08 26.88
C ASP A 186 0.74 -3.41 26.93
N SER A 187 0.33 -3.80 28.14
CA SER A 187 -0.40 -5.03 28.42
C SER A 187 -1.33 -4.81 29.60
N PHE A 188 -2.48 -5.49 29.60
CA PHE A 188 -3.37 -5.55 30.75
C PHE A 188 -4.03 -6.94 30.82
N SER A 189 -3.32 -7.89 31.43
CA SER A 189 -3.67 -9.32 31.39
C SER A 189 -3.39 -10.01 32.73
N SER A 190 -4.00 -11.16 32.96
CA SER A 190 -3.66 -12.12 34.03
C SER A 190 -2.71 -13.23 33.59
N ARG A 191 -2.27 -13.20 32.33
CA ARG A 191 -1.36 -14.18 31.73
C ARG A 191 -0.03 -13.59 31.32
N THR A 192 -0.05 -12.44 30.64
CA THR A 192 1.14 -11.85 30.02
C THR A 192 1.47 -10.47 30.58
N VAL A 193 2.74 -10.09 30.47
CA VAL A 193 3.24 -8.74 30.74
C VAL A 193 4.29 -8.39 29.68
N ILE A 194 4.33 -7.12 29.28
CA ILE A 194 5.23 -6.63 28.24
C ILE A 194 6.20 -5.61 28.86
N TYR A 195 7.48 -5.74 28.53
CA TYR A 195 8.52 -4.75 28.78
C TYR A 195 9.03 -4.28 27.43
N LYS A 196 8.73 -3.03 27.07
CA LYS A 196 9.13 -2.46 25.78
C LYS A 196 9.45 -0.98 25.89
N GLY A 197 10.17 -0.48 24.91
CA GLY A 197 10.46 0.94 24.82
C GLY A 197 11.29 1.30 23.61
N MET A 198 11.65 2.58 23.52
CA MET A 198 12.51 3.09 22.46
C MET A 198 13.99 2.79 22.76
N LEU A 199 14.34 1.52 22.57
CA LEU A 199 15.59 0.92 23.00
C LEU A 199 16.23 0.17 21.83
N SER A 200 17.56 0.08 21.81
CA SER A 200 18.23 -0.97 21.06
C SER A 200 18.13 -2.30 21.82
N ALA A 201 18.30 -3.41 21.11
CA ALA A 201 18.27 -4.76 21.68
C ALA A 201 19.14 -4.92 22.95
N GLU A 202 20.35 -4.38 22.96
CA GLU A 202 21.30 -4.46 24.09
C GLU A 202 20.89 -3.61 25.30
N GLN A 203 20.07 -2.58 25.09
CA GLN A 203 19.68 -1.63 26.13
C GLN A 203 18.54 -2.15 27.02
N ILE A 204 17.75 -3.14 26.57
CA ILE A 204 16.52 -3.55 27.25
C ILE A 204 16.73 -4.04 28.68
N GLU A 205 17.74 -4.87 28.90
CA GLU A 205 18.04 -5.43 30.23
C GLU A 205 18.59 -4.35 31.16
N ILE A 206 19.42 -3.44 30.62
CA ILE A 206 19.97 -2.32 31.39
C ILE A 206 18.84 -1.37 31.80
N TYR A 207 17.94 -1.08 30.86
CA TYR A 207 16.83 -0.14 31.08
C TYR A 207 15.77 -0.68 32.03
N PHE A 208 15.44 -1.98 31.98
CA PHE A 208 14.51 -2.64 32.90
C PHE A 208 15.25 -3.65 33.80
N PRO A 209 15.80 -3.21 34.96
CA PRO A 209 16.51 -4.08 35.89
C PRO A 209 15.72 -5.31 36.36
N ASP A 210 14.38 -5.26 36.32
CA ASP A 210 13.51 -6.41 36.57
C ASP A 210 13.93 -7.64 35.74
N LEU A 211 14.28 -7.45 34.46
CA LEU A 211 14.63 -8.54 33.54
C LEU A 211 15.95 -9.24 33.92
N ALA A 212 16.79 -8.59 34.73
CA ALA A 212 18.03 -9.17 35.23
C ALA A 212 17.81 -10.09 36.45
N ASP A 213 16.66 -9.99 37.14
CA ASP A 213 16.40 -10.75 38.36
C ASP A 213 16.18 -12.26 38.04
N PRO A 214 16.87 -13.19 38.73
CA PRO A 214 16.77 -14.62 38.47
C PRO A 214 15.38 -15.21 38.79
N ARG A 215 14.53 -14.49 39.54
CA ARG A 215 13.14 -14.90 39.85
C ARG A 215 12.18 -14.60 38.70
N VAL A 216 12.58 -13.77 37.73
CA VAL A 216 11.79 -13.55 36.51
C VAL A 216 11.90 -14.78 35.62
N ALA A 217 10.87 -15.60 35.67
CA ALA A 217 10.79 -16.87 34.95
C ALA A 217 9.53 -16.95 34.09
N SER A 218 9.70 -17.46 32.87
CA SER A 218 8.61 -17.65 31.92
C SER A 218 8.79 -18.98 31.17
N ALA A 219 7.71 -19.58 30.70
CA ALA A 219 7.79 -20.77 29.83
C ALA A 219 7.81 -20.39 28.35
N LEU A 220 7.33 -19.19 28.00
CA LEU A 220 7.38 -18.63 26.66
C LEU A 220 7.78 -17.16 26.72
N ALA A 221 8.44 -16.67 25.68
CA ALA A 221 8.83 -15.28 25.56
C ALA A 221 8.89 -14.88 24.09
N VAL A 222 8.32 -13.73 23.76
CA VAL A 222 8.33 -13.14 22.41
C VAL A 222 9.18 -11.88 22.44
N VAL A 223 10.10 -11.75 21.49
CA VAL A 223 10.97 -10.58 21.36
C VAL A 223 10.84 -9.95 19.99
N HIS A 224 11.14 -8.66 19.94
CA HIS A 224 11.09 -7.90 18.70
C HIS A 224 12.01 -6.69 18.72
N GLN A 225 12.62 -6.44 17.55
CA GLN A 225 13.41 -5.26 17.24
C GLN A 225 12.76 -4.52 16.07
N ARG A 226 12.47 -3.23 16.25
CA ARG A 226 11.84 -2.36 15.24
C ARG A 226 12.88 -1.65 14.37
N PHE A 227 12.52 -1.41 13.12
CA PHE A 227 13.13 -0.52 12.13
C PHE A 227 12.00 0.38 11.60
N SER A 228 12.10 1.68 11.81
CA SER A 228 11.11 2.66 11.35
C SER A 228 11.67 3.54 10.23
N THR A 229 10.78 4.12 9.43
CA THR A 229 11.13 5.10 8.39
C THR A 229 11.41 6.50 8.92
N ASN A 230 11.34 6.73 10.24
CA ASN A 230 11.63 8.02 10.87
C ASN A 230 12.73 7.94 11.93
N THR A 231 13.08 9.11 12.47
CA THR A 231 13.93 9.29 13.64
C THR A 231 13.16 9.87 14.82
N PHE A 232 11.82 9.99 14.70
CA PHE A 232 10.97 10.58 15.73
C PHE A 232 10.72 9.57 16.85
N PRO A 233 10.91 9.97 18.12
CA PRO A 233 10.82 9.02 19.20
C PRO A 233 9.38 8.68 19.54
N SER A 234 9.07 7.39 19.64
CA SER A 234 7.75 6.87 20.02
C SER A 234 7.84 5.57 20.81
N TRP A 235 7.58 5.66 22.12
CA TRP A 235 7.67 4.50 23.03
C TRP A 235 6.52 3.50 22.83
N SER A 236 5.32 4.00 22.52
CA SER A 236 4.12 3.16 22.39
C SER A 236 4.14 2.25 21.16
N LEU A 237 4.85 2.67 20.11
CA LEU A 237 4.98 1.94 18.84
C LEU A 237 6.03 0.84 18.86
N ALA A 238 6.85 0.74 19.91
CA ALA A 238 7.71 -0.43 20.10
C ALA A 238 6.84 -1.70 20.19
N HIS A 239 7.40 -2.84 19.80
CA HIS A 239 6.76 -4.15 19.93
C HIS A 239 7.36 -4.92 21.12
N PRO A 240 6.77 -6.05 21.56
CA PRO A 240 5.51 -6.65 21.10
C PRO A 240 4.25 -5.80 21.37
N PHE A 241 3.17 -6.10 20.65
CA PHE A 241 1.82 -5.70 21.02
C PHE A 241 1.17 -6.79 21.90
N ARG A 242 -0.14 -6.67 22.19
CA ARG A 242 -0.78 -7.43 23.27
C ARG A 242 -0.84 -8.92 22.95
N TYR A 243 -1.16 -9.24 21.71
CA TYR A 243 -1.23 -10.61 21.19
C TYR A 243 -0.15 -10.91 20.18
N ILE A 244 0.33 -9.91 19.44
CA ILE A 244 1.21 -10.14 18.30
C ILE A 244 2.57 -9.46 18.39
N SER A 245 3.48 -10.00 17.60
CA SER A 245 4.69 -9.34 17.17
C SER A 245 4.81 -9.53 15.65
N HIS A 246 4.70 -8.41 14.94
CA HIS A 246 4.65 -8.38 13.49
C HIS A 246 6.00 -7.95 12.89
N ASN A 247 6.43 -8.69 11.87
CA ASN A 247 7.52 -8.34 10.99
C ASN A 247 7.00 -8.27 9.56
N GLY A 248 6.96 -7.07 9.00
CA GLY A 248 6.42 -6.81 7.67
C GLY A 248 5.49 -5.60 7.69
N GLU A 249 4.60 -5.51 6.72
CA GLU A 249 3.72 -4.36 6.50
C GLU A 249 2.36 -4.81 5.95
N ILE A 250 1.27 -4.21 6.43
CA ILE A 250 -0.09 -4.45 5.90
C ILE A 250 -0.42 -3.44 4.80
N ASN A 251 -0.29 -3.84 3.54
CA ASN A 251 -0.50 -2.98 2.37
C ASN A 251 -1.98 -2.69 2.03
N THR A 252 -2.91 -3.36 2.71
CA THR A 252 -4.37 -3.18 2.55
C THR A 252 -5.01 -2.40 3.71
N LEU A 253 -4.20 -1.84 4.60
CA LEU A 253 -4.62 -1.29 5.89
C LEU A 253 -5.82 -0.34 5.80
N ARG A 254 -5.79 0.63 4.89
CA ARG A 254 -6.88 1.63 4.76
C ARG A 254 -8.22 0.99 4.44
N GLY A 255 -8.23 -0.01 3.54
CA GLY A 255 -9.44 -0.78 3.23
C GLY A 255 -9.95 -1.53 4.47
N ASN A 256 -9.04 -2.20 5.17
CA ASN A 256 -9.37 -2.98 6.37
C ASN A 256 -9.95 -2.11 7.50
N ILE A 257 -9.41 -0.90 7.71
CA ILE A 257 -9.94 0.08 8.68
C ILE A 257 -11.36 0.47 8.28
N ASN A 258 -11.58 0.85 7.03
CA ASN A 258 -12.87 1.30 6.52
C ASN A 258 -13.94 0.21 6.65
N TRP A 259 -13.60 -1.04 6.31
CA TRP A 259 -14.52 -2.17 6.45
C TRP A 259 -14.79 -2.55 7.90
N MET A 260 -13.77 -2.54 8.78
CA MET A 260 -13.98 -2.77 10.21
C MET A 260 -14.94 -1.72 10.78
N LYS A 261 -14.73 -0.43 10.49
CA LYS A 261 -15.60 0.68 10.90
C LYS A 261 -17.04 0.51 10.41
N ALA A 262 -17.23 0.06 9.17
CA ALA A 262 -18.56 -0.23 8.63
C ALA A 262 -19.25 -1.42 9.33
N ARG A 263 -18.48 -2.38 9.86
CA ARG A 263 -19.00 -3.56 10.58
C ARG A 263 -19.31 -3.30 12.04
N GLU A 264 -18.70 -2.28 12.66
CA GLU A 264 -18.96 -1.92 14.07
C GLU A 264 -20.45 -1.71 14.36
N ALA A 265 -21.22 -1.20 13.39
CA ALA A 265 -22.67 -1.02 13.50
C ALA A 265 -23.47 -2.33 13.59
N LEU A 266 -22.87 -3.48 13.27
CA LEU A 266 -23.50 -4.81 13.32
C LEU A 266 -23.03 -5.66 14.51
N PHE A 267 -22.14 -5.15 15.36
CA PHE A 267 -21.53 -5.95 16.42
C PHE A 267 -22.48 -6.19 17.58
N GLU A 268 -22.84 -7.46 17.72
CA GLU A 268 -23.50 -8.03 18.90
C GLU A 268 -22.67 -9.21 19.40
N SER A 269 -22.46 -9.30 20.71
CA SER A 269 -21.71 -10.41 21.32
C SER A 269 -22.42 -10.93 22.56
N GLY A 270 -22.67 -12.25 22.61
CA GLY A 270 -23.23 -12.89 23.80
C GLY A 270 -22.30 -12.88 25.02
N LEU A 271 -21.00 -12.63 24.83
CA LEU A 271 -20.01 -12.58 25.91
C LEU A 271 -19.90 -11.20 26.58
N PHE A 272 -20.20 -10.13 25.84
CA PHE A 272 -20.16 -8.76 26.34
C PHE A 272 -21.56 -8.17 26.57
N GLY A 273 -22.60 -8.66 25.88
CA GLY A 273 -23.93 -8.03 25.92
C GLY A 273 -23.83 -6.56 25.53
N GLU A 274 -24.48 -5.68 26.31
CA GLU A 274 -24.45 -4.22 26.10
C GLU A 274 -23.04 -3.61 26.27
N ASP A 275 -22.12 -4.27 26.99
CA ASP A 275 -20.74 -3.79 27.15
C ASP A 275 -19.98 -3.78 25.80
N ILE A 276 -20.50 -4.39 24.72
CA ILE A 276 -19.86 -4.38 23.40
C ILE A 276 -19.66 -2.96 22.86
N HIS A 277 -20.59 -2.05 23.14
CA HIS A 277 -20.49 -0.65 22.71
C HIS A 277 -19.34 0.09 23.39
N ASP A 278 -18.92 -0.36 24.57
CA ASP A 278 -17.74 0.17 25.26
C ASP A 278 -16.42 -0.24 24.60
N LEU A 279 -16.44 -1.19 23.65
CA LEU A 279 -15.25 -1.62 22.91
C LEU A 279 -15.01 -0.81 21.63
N LEU A 280 -15.99 -0.04 21.14
CA LEU A 280 -15.94 0.68 19.85
C LEU A 280 -15.38 2.11 19.99
N PRO A 281 -14.47 2.60 19.13
CA PRO A 281 -13.97 1.92 17.94
C PRO A 281 -12.99 0.81 18.29
N VAL A 282 -13.02 -0.27 17.48
CA VAL A 282 -12.12 -1.40 17.61
C VAL A 282 -10.72 -0.97 17.25
N ILE A 283 -10.58 -0.37 16.07
CA ILE A 283 -9.31 0.16 15.57
C ILE A 283 -9.06 1.54 16.15
N VAL A 284 -7.96 1.71 16.87
CA VAL A 284 -7.52 3.02 17.35
C VAL A 284 -6.72 3.71 16.24
N GLU A 285 -7.32 4.73 15.63
CA GLU A 285 -6.67 5.55 14.61
C GLU A 285 -5.41 6.23 15.20
N GLY A 286 -4.31 6.29 14.44
CA GLY A 286 -3.02 6.84 14.88
C GLY A 286 -2.00 5.83 15.45
N GLY A 287 -2.38 4.55 15.57
CA GLY A 287 -1.41 3.45 15.78
C GLY A 287 -0.69 3.05 14.49
N SER A 288 0.33 2.18 14.60
CA SER A 288 0.91 1.52 13.42
C SER A 288 -0.04 0.46 12.85
N ASP A 289 0.20 0.03 11.62
CA ASP A 289 -0.51 -1.08 10.96
C ASP A 289 -0.62 -2.34 11.85
N SER A 290 0.48 -2.64 12.54
CA SER A 290 0.69 -3.73 13.46
C SER A 290 -0.14 -3.55 14.74
N ALA A 291 -0.26 -2.33 15.25
CA ALA A 291 -1.14 -2.05 16.38
C ALA A 291 -2.63 -2.26 16.00
N MET A 292 -2.99 -1.90 14.76
CA MET A 292 -4.37 -2.01 14.28
C MET A 292 -4.80 -3.46 14.05
N ILE A 293 -3.94 -4.29 13.46
CA ILE A 293 -4.23 -5.73 13.33
C ILE A 293 -4.24 -6.45 14.68
N ASP A 294 -3.42 -6.02 15.66
CA ASP A 294 -3.51 -6.50 17.06
C ASP A 294 -4.87 -6.16 17.68
N ASN A 295 -5.41 -4.96 17.44
CA ASN A 295 -6.74 -4.57 17.91
C ASN A 295 -7.85 -5.45 17.32
N ALA A 296 -7.80 -5.72 16.02
CA ALA A 296 -8.75 -6.60 15.35
C ALA A 296 -8.66 -8.03 15.88
N LEU A 297 -7.44 -8.57 16.04
CA LEU A 297 -7.20 -9.91 16.57
C LEU A 297 -7.71 -10.05 18.00
N GLU A 298 -7.34 -9.13 18.88
CA GLU A 298 -7.76 -9.12 20.28
C GLU A 298 -9.28 -9.08 20.40
N MET A 299 -9.95 -8.25 19.59
CA MET A 299 -11.41 -8.18 19.57
C MET A 299 -12.05 -9.52 19.16
N LEU A 300 -11.56 -10.16 18.10
CA LEU A 300 -12.06 -11.46 17.64
C LEU A 300 -11.88 -12.56 18.70
N VAL A 301 -10.72 -12.59 19.37
CA VAL A 301 -10.42 -13.55 20.44
C VAL A 301 -11.28 -13.29 21.67
N MET A 302 -11.39 -12.04 22.11
CA MET A 302 -12.21 -11.65 23.27
C MET A 302 -13.70 -11.93 23.02
N CYS A 303 -14.16 -11.86 21.78
CA CYS A 303 -15.52 -12.21 21.38
C CYS A 303 -15.75 -13.70 21.15
N GLY A 304 -14.76 -14.56 21.42
CA GLY A 304 -14.96 -16.00 21.57
C GLY A 304 -14.37 -16.87 20.46
N ARG A 305 -13.67 -16.30 19.47
CA ARG A 305 -12.93 -17.10 18.48
C ARG A 305 -11.63 -17.61 19.10
N SER A 306 -11.21 -18.82 18.70
CA SER A 306 -9.88 -19.29 19.08
C SER A 306 -8.80 -18.44 18.41
N LEU A 307 -7.65 -18.27 19.07
CA LEU A 307 -6.54 -17.49 18.52
C LEU A 307 -6.11 -17.97 17.12
N PRO A 308 -5.93 -19.29 16.86
CA PRO A 308 -5.61 -19.77 15.51
C PRO A 308 -6.71 -19.50 14.48
N GLN A 309 -7.99 -19.63 14.86
CA GLN A 309 -9.10 -19.34 13.95
C GLN A 309 -9.15 -17.86 13.57
N ALA A 310 -8.94 -16.95 14.53
CA ALA A 310 -8.89 -15.52 14.25
C ALA A 310 -7.72 -15.17 13.30
N MET A 311 -6.55 -15.80 13.49
CA MET A 311 -5.42 -15.67 12.56
C MET A 311 -5.76 -16.19 11.15
N MET A 312 -6.44 -17.33 11.03
CA MET A 312 -6.87 -17.88 9.73
C MET A 312 -7.90 -16.99 9.01
N MET A 313 -8.61 -16.13 9.73
CA MET A 313 -9.52 -15.15 9.13
C MET A 313 -8.81 -13.89 8.67
N LEU A 314 -7.91 -13.34 9.52
CA LEU A 314 -7.17 -12.11 9.21
C LEU A 314 -6.14 -12.37 8.10
N ILE A 315 -5.43 -13.49 8.17
CA ILE A 315 -4.37 -13.88 7.23
C ILE A 315 -4.71 -15.27 6.64
N PRO A 316 -5.71 -15.35 5.73
CA PRO A 316 -6.14 -16.62 5.14
C PRO A 316 -5.15 -17.14 4.09
N GLU A 317 -5.09 -18.47 3.96
CA GLU A 317 -4.37 -19.14 2.88
C GLU A 317 -4.88 -18.71 1.49
N ALA A 318 -4.03 -18.82 0.47
CA ALA A 318 -4.47 -18.76 -0.92
C ALA A 318 -5.31 -20.01 -1.25
N TRP A 319 -6.64 -19.88 -1.18
CA TRP A 319 -7.60 -20.97 -1.35
C TRP A 319 -8.30 -20.96 -2.71
N ASP A 320 -8.48 -19.78 -3.30
CA ASP A 320 -9.15 -19.61 -4.59
C ASP A 320 -8.25 -20.18 -5.71
N GLY A 321 -8.78 -21.08 -6.53
CA GLY A 321 -8.01 -21.80 -7.55
C GLY A 321 -7.04 -22.88 -7.03
N HIS A 322 -6.96 -23.14 -5.71
CA HIS A 322 -6.02 -24.13 -5.17
C HIS A 322 -6.53 -25.58 -5.32
N GLU A 323 -6.24 -26.23 -6.45
CA GLU A 323 -6.82 -27.54 -6.80
C GLU A 323 -6.64 -28.63 -5.73
N THR A 324 -5.47 -28.75 -5.11
CA THR A 324 -5.14 -29.84 -4.16
C THR A 324 -5.58 -29.61 -2.71
N MET A 325 -6.21 -28.47 -2.39
CA MET A 325 -6.71 -28.20 -1.02
C MET A 325 -8.01 -28.97 -0.78
N SER A 326 -8.18 -29.51 0.44
CA SER A 326 -9.38 -30.29 0.82
C SER A 326 -10.66 -29.45 0.73
N ASP A 327 -11.78 -30.12 0.48
CA ASP A 327 -13.07 -29.44 0.26
C ASP A 327 -13.56 -28.71 1.53
N GLU A 328 -13.31 -29.28 2.70
CA GLU A 328 -13.67 -28.72 4.00
C GLU A 328 -12.90 -27.42 4.27
N LYS A 329 -11.59 -27.42 3.98
CA LYS A 329 -10.73 -26.24 4.15
C LYS A 329 -11.11 -25.15 3.14
N LYS A 330 -11.37 -25.51 1.88
CA LYS A 330 -11.90 -24.58 0.88
C LYS A 330 -13.23 -23.98 1.32
N ALA A 331 -14.16 -24.81 1.83
CA ALA A 331 -15.45 -24.34 2.31
C ALA A 331 -15.32 -23.39 3.49
N PHE A 332 -14.40 -23.65 4.42
CA PHE A 332 -14.10 -22.75 5.52
C PHE A 332 -13.67 -21.37 5.03
N TYR A 333 -12.69 -21.30 4.13
CA TYR A 333 -12.18 -20.03 3.63
C TYR A 333 -13.18 -19.30 2.72
N GLU A 334 -13.91 -20.03 1.87
CA GLU A 334 -14.97 -19.47 1.03
C GLU A 334 -16.08 -18.84 1.89
N TYR A 335 -16.51 -19.51 2.96
CA TYR A 335 -17.47 -18.94 3.91
C TYR A 335 -16.93 -17.69 4.61
N HIS A 336 -15.69 -17.73 5.12
CA HIS A 336 -15.11 -16.58 5.83
C HIS A 336 -14.81 -15.39 4.89
N SER A 337 -14.59 -15.62 3.61
CA SER A 337 -14.47 -14.55 2.60
C SER A 337 -15.76 -13.74 2.39
N CYS A 338 -16.91 -14.26 2.86
CA CYS A 338 -18.17 -13.52 2.89
C CYS A 338 -18.29 -12.62 4.13
N LEU A 339 -17.42 -12.80 5.14
CA LEU A 339 -17.47 -12.08 6.41
C LEU A 339 -16.39 -10.99 6.52
N MET A 340 -15.20 -11.24 5.99
CA MET A 340 -14.06 -10.37 6.17
C MET A 340 -13.05 -10.53 5.04
N GLU A 341 -12.54 -9.41 4.56
CA GLU A 341 -11.41 -9.35 3.63
C GLU A 341 -10.08 -9.72 4.32
N PRO A 342 -9.11 -10.27 3.57
CA PRO A 342 -7.75 -10.49 4.07
C PRO A 342 -7.04 -9.18 4.45
N TRP A 343 -6.30 -9.21 5.56
CA TRP A 343 -5.29 -8.21 5.90
C TRP A 343 -3.98 -8.60 5.21
N ASP A 344 -3.85 -8.19 3.94
CA ASP A 344 -2.75 -8.56 3.05
C ASP A 344 -1.51 -7.68 3.23
N GLY A 345 -0.38 -8.20 2.75
CA GLY A 345 0.96 -7.58 2.83
C GLY A 345 2.01 -8.56 3.38
N PRO A 346 3.31 -8.27 3.26
CA PRO A 346 4.36 -9.10 3.85
C PRO A 346 4.14 -9.24 5.35
N ALA A 347 4.10 -10.47 5.86
CA ALA A 347 3.93 -10.67 7.29
C ALA A 347 4.60 -11.97 7.76
N SER A 348 5.49 -11.84 8.75
CA SER A 348 5.84 -12.92 9.67
C SER A 348 5.27 -12.55 11.03
N MET A 349 4.16 -13.18 11.38
CA MET A 349 3.36 -12.84 12.53
C MET A 349 3.56 -13.87 13.63
N VAL A 350 4.19 -13.47 14.75
CA VAL A 350 4.20 -14.25 15.98
C VAL A 350 3.00 -13.84 16.82
N PHE A 351 2.28 -14.79 17.39
CA PHE A 351 1.11 -14.51 18.21
C PHE A 351 1.06 -15.40 19.46
N THR A 352 0.51 -14.89 20.57
CA THR A 352 0.34 -15.65 21.82
C THR A 352 -0.81 -15.12 22.67
N ASP A 353 -1.49 -16.03 23.38
CA ASP A 353 -2.44 -15.71 24.47
C ASP A 353 -1.84 -15.95 25.87
N GLY A 354 -0.53 -16.20 25.95
CA GLY A 354 0.19 -16.57 27.17
C GLY A 354 0.12 -18.05 27.55
N VAL A 355 -0.64 -18.88 26.82
CA VAL A 355 -0.70 -20.35 26.97
C VAL A 355 -0.26 -21.04 25.68
N ARG A 356 -0.77 -20.55 24.56
CA ARG A 356 -0.41 -20.95 23.21
C ARG A 356 0.48 -19.88 22.61
N ILE A 357 1.43 -20.33 21.81
CA ILE A 357 2.28 -19.46 21.02
C ILE A 357 2.42 -20.04 19.63
N GLY A 358 2.36 -19.19 18.63
CA GLY A 358 2.48 -19.63 17.26
C GLY A 358 3.03 -18.57 16.35
N ALA A 359 3.26 -18.97 15.11
CA ALA A 359 3.62 -18.06 14.05
C ALA A 359 2.96 -18.47 12.73
N VAL A 360 2.62 -17.48 11.93
CA VAL A 360 2.04 -17.65 10.60
C VAL A 360 2.70 -16.66 9.64
N LEU A 361 2.85 -17.06 8.39
CA LEU A 361 3.27 -16.18 7.31
C LEU A 361 2.06 -15.65 6.55
N ASP A 362 2.22 -14.52 5.89
CA ASP A 362 1.31 -14.08 4.85
C ASP A 362 1.13 -15.15 3.75
N ARG A 363 0.11 -14.96 2.92
CA ARG A 363 -0.26 -15.92 1.87
C ARG A 363 0.82 -16.16 0.81
N ASN A 364 1.74 -15.21 0.66
CA ASN A 364 2.82 -15.24 -0.32
C ASN A 364 4.15 -15.69 0.34
N GLY A 365 4.23 -15.63 1.67
CA GLY A 365 5.42 -15.97 2.46
C GLY A 365 6.58 -15.02 2.20
N LEU A 366 6.30 -13.72 2.19
CA LEU A 366 7.25 -12.66 1.81
C LEU A 366 8.26 -12.35 2.92
N ARG A 367 8.09 -12.90 4.13
CA ARG A 367 9.01 -12.69 5.25
C ARG A 367 9.61 -14.01 5.74
N PRO A 368 10.89 -14.00 6.17
CA PRO A 368 11.54 -15.20 6.64
C PRO A 368 11.05 -15.58 8.04
N SER A 369 10.88 -16.89 8.26
CA SER A 369 10.55 -17.46 9.55
C SER A 369 11.11 -18.87 9.65
N ARG A 370 12.05 -19.05 10.57
CA ARG A 370 12.83 -20.28 10.77
C ARG A 370 12.64 -20.76 12.20
N TYR A 371 12.59 -22.08 12.39
CA TYR A 371 12.46 -22.65 13.74
C TYR A 371 13.38 -23.84 13.95
N CYS A 372 13.77 -24.02 15.22
CA CYS A 372 14.58 -25.12 15.72
C CYS A 372 13.85 -25.73 16.92
N VAL A 373 13.72 -27.05 16.93
CA VAL A 373 13.19 -27.84 18.05
C VAL A 373 14.32 -28.69 18.60
N THR A 374 14.54 -28.65 19.91
CA THR A 374 15.57 -29.45 20.58
C THR A 374 14.99 -30.72 21.19
N LYS A 375 15.85 -31.69 21.53
CA LYS A 375 15.46 -32.97 22.13
C LYS A 375 14.95 -32.82 23.57
N ASP A 376 15.37 -31.77 24.27
CA ASP A 376 14.93 -31.42 25.63
C ASP A 376 13.63 -30.58 25.67
N GLY A 377 13.05 -30.28 24.50
CA GLY A 377 11.73 -29.66 24.38
C GLY A 377 11.73 -28.13 24.26
N LEU A 378 12.87 -27.51 23.92
CA LEU A 378 12.95 -26.09 23.59
C LEU A 378 12.56 -25.88 22.12
N VAL A 379 11.74 -24.87 21.86
CA VAL A 379 11.45 -24.38 20.51
C VAL A 379 11.91 -22.93 20.42
N VAL A 380 12.71 -22.66 19.39
CA VAL A 380 13.18 -21.32 19.05
C VAL A 380 12.71 -21.03 17.65
N MET A 381 11.94 -19.96 17.47
CA MET A 381 11.57 -19.44 16.16
C MET A 381 12.09 -18.01 16.05
N ALA A 382 12.65 -17.66 14.90
CA ALA A 382 13.11 -16.32 14.62
C ALA A 382 13.06 -16.02 13.12
N SER A 383 13.25 -14.74 12.79
CA SER A 383 13.38 -14.29 11.41
C SER A 383 14.61 -14.91 10.71
N GLU A 384 15.64 -15.28 11.48
CA GLU A 384 16.88 -15.87 10.97
C GLU A 384 17.25 -17.17 11.70
N VAL A 385 18.20 -17.92 11.13
CA VAL A 385 18.88 -19.03 11.82
C VAL A 385 20.13 -18.52 12.53
N GLY A 386 20.61 -19.24 13.55
CA GLY A 386 21.83 -18.86 14.28
C GLY A 386 21.62 -17.84 15.40
N VAL A 387 20.36 -17.52 15.72
CA VAL A 387 20.02 -16.60 16.82
C VAL A 387 20.37 -17.11 18.21
N LEU A 388 20.63 -18.41 18.36
CA LEU A 388 21.15 -19.04 19.57
C LEU A 388 22.14 -20.13 19.20
N ASP A 389 23.19 -20.27 20.02
CA ASP A 389 24.14 -21.37 19.91
C ASP A 389 23.53 -22.64 20.53
N ILE A 390 23.05 -23.55 19.67
CA ILE A 390 22.43 -24.81 20.07
C ILE A 390 23.31 -25.94 19.52
N PRO A 391 23.86 -26.82 20.37
CA PRO A 391 24.68 -27.94 19.93
C PRO A 391 23.94 -28.81 18.91
N PRO A 392 24.54 -29.13 17.74
CA PRO A 392 23.89 -29.92 16.69
C PRO A 392 23.31 -31.25 17.18
N GLU A 393 23.95 -31.89 18.14
CA GLU A 393 23.51 -33.15 18.76
C GLU A 393 22.22 -33.02 19.59
N ASN A 394 21.88 -31.82 20.07
CA ASN A 394 20.63 -31.56 20.80
C ASN A 394 19.47 -31.15 19.88
N ILE A 395 19.73 -30.99 18.58
CA ILE A 395 18.70 -30.56 17.63
C ILE A 395 17.86 -31.77 17.24
N LEU A 396 16.55 -31.66 17.42
CA LEU A 396 15.57 -32.65 16.97
C LEU A 396 15.12 -32.34 15.54
N VAL A 397 14.71 -31.09 15.27
CA VAL A 397 14.24 -30.64 13.95
C VAL A 397 14.67 -29.20 13.69
N LYS A 398 15.07 -28.90 12.45
CA LYS A 398 15.13 -27.54 11.89
C LYS A 398 14.13 -27.42 10.76
N GLY A 399 13.34 -26.35 10.78
CA GLY A 399 12.32 -26.10 9.77
C GLY A 399 12.18 -24.62 9.42
N ARG A 400 11.26 -24.35 8.51
CA ARG A 400 10.83 -23.01 8.11
C ARG A 400 9.31 -22.98 7.98
N LEU A 401 8.69 -21.84 8.26
CA LEU A 401 7.31 -21.64 7.86
C LEU A 401 7.22 -21.58 6.33
N GLN A 402 6.09 -22.04 5.82
CA GLN A 402 5.73 -22.00 4.40
C GLN A 402 4.50 -21.08 4.25
N PRO A 403 4.30 -20.45 3.08
CA PRO A 403 3.14 -19.63 2.82
C PRO A 403 1.86 -20.35 3.25
N GLY A 404 1.04 -19.67 4.04
CA GLY A 404 -0.22 -20.21 4.51
C GLY A 404 -0.16 -21.26 5.62
N LYS A 405 1.00 -21.81 6.02
CA LYS A 405 1.12 -22.76 7.14
C LYS A 405 1.34 -22.05 8.48
N MET A 406 0.81 -22.66 9.55
CA MET A 406 0.92 -22.16 10.92
C MET A 406 1.77 -23.12 11.76
N LEU A 407 2.72 -22.57 12.52
CA LEU A 407 3.37 -23.27 13.63
C LEU A 407 2.62 -22.91 14.90
N LEU A 408 2.10 -23.89 15.63
CA LEU A 408 1.39 -23.68 16.89
C LEU A 408 1.94 -24.60 17.98
N ILE A 409 2.30 -24.03 19.12
CA ILE A 409 2.74 -24.74 20.31
C ILE A 409 1.73 -24.45 21.41
N ASP A 410 1.18 -25.52 22.00
CA ASP A 410 0.29 -25.42 23.15
C ASP A 410 1.03 -25.95 24.39
N THR A 411 1.38 -25.05 25.31
CA THR A 411 2.12 -25.41 26.53
C THR A 411 1.26 -26.13 27.56
N HIS A 412 -0.07 -26.06 27.43
CA HIS A 412 -1.01 -26.80 28.27
C HIS A 412 -1.17 -28.24 27.77
N GLU A 413 -1.30 -28.45 26.45
CA GLU A 413 -1.28 -29.80 25.84
C GLU A 413 0.12 -30.42 25.76
N ARG A 414 1.17 -29.62 25.98
CA ARG A 414 2.59 -30.01 25.96
C ARG A 414 3.07 -30.58 24.64
N ARG A 415 2.61 -29.99 23.53
CA ARG A 415 2.98 -30.44 22.19
C ARG A 415 2.95 -29.32 21.15
N ILE A 416 3.64 -29.57 20.05
CA ILE A 416 3.47 -28.81 18.80
C ILE A 416 2.25 -29.40 18.10
N ILE A 417 1.28 -28.55 17.75
CA ILE A 417 0.07 -28.94 17.02
C ILE A 417 0.39 -28.94 15.53
N ASP A 418 0.09 -30.04 14.83
CA ASP A 418 0.28 -30.11 13.38
C ASP A 418 -0.69 -29.16 12.65
N ASP A 419 -0.21 -28.49 11.60
CA ASP A 419 -1.01 -27.54 10.81
C ASP A 419 -2.26 -28.19 10.19
N THR A 420 -2.12 -29.44 9.73
CA THR A 420 -3.21 -30.20 9.11
C THR A 420 -4.25 -30.56 10.15
N GLU A 421 -3.82 -31.05 11.31
CA GLU A 421 -4.71 -31.37 12.44
C GLU A 421 -5.48 -30.13 12.89
N LEU A 422 -4.76 -29.02 13.12
CA LEU A 422 -5.31 -27.75 13.59
C LEU A 422 -6.39 -27.22 12.64
N LYS A 423 -6.05 -27.11 11.35
CA LYS A 423 -6.95 -26.51 10.37
C LYS A 423 -8.10 -27.44 10.00
N HIS A 424 -7.88 -28.75 9.97
CA HIS A 424 -8.96 -29.70 9.78
C HIS A 424 -9.99 -29.60 10.92
N LYS A 425 -9.53 -29.50 12.18
CA LYS A 425 -10.41 -29.31 13.34
C LYS A 425 -11.26 -28.04 13.19
N ILE A 426 -10.64 -26.90 12.88
CA ILE A 426 -11.33 -25.60 12.72
C ILE A 426 -12.27 -25.61 11.51
N ALA A 427 -11.82 -26.14 10.37
CA ALA A 427 -12.61 -26.21 9.15
C ALA A 427 -13.81 -27.17 9.27
N SER A 428 -13.79 -28.09 10.24
CA SER A 428 -14.87 -29.05 10.49
C SER A 428 -15.79 -28.64 11.66
N GLU A 429 -15.57 -27.49 12.32
CA GLU A 429 -16.39 -27.05 13.46
C GLU A 429 -17.86 -26.82 13.09
N LYS A 430 -18.12 -26.45 11.84
CA LYS A 430 -19.44 -26.17 11.27
C LYS A 430 -19.54 -26.79 9.88
N PRO A 431 -20.76 -27.10 9.39
CA PRO A 431 -20.95 -27.65 8.06
C PRO A 431 -20.87 -26.56 6.99
N TYR A 432 -19.72 -25.89 6.85
CA TYR A 432 -19.53 -24.73 5.97
C TYR A 432 -19.91 -25.03 4.51
N ARG A 433 -19.58 -26.23 4.00
CA ARG A 433 -19.96 -26.63 2.64
C ARG A 433 -21.47 -26.68 2.45
N GLN A 434 -22.20 -27.21 3.43
CA GLN A 434 -23.66 -27.22 3.40
C GLN A 434 -24.21 -25.80 3.40
N TRP A 435 -23.72 -24.93 4.30
CA TRP A 435 -24.15 -23.54 4.36
C TRP A 435 -23.95 -22.80 3.04
N LEU A 436 -22.78 -22.99 2.41
CA LEU A 436 -22.47 -22.43 1.10
C LEU A 436 -23.41 -22.95 0.02
N ASN A 437 -23.64 -24.26 -0.07
CA ASN A 437 -24.52 -24.84 -1.09
C ASN A 437 -25.97 -24.36 -0.97
N GLU A 438 -26.44 -24.08 0.25
CA GLU A 438 -27.82 -23.64 0.51
C GLU A 438 -28.01 -22.12 0.35
N ASN A 439 -26.98 -21.30 0.54
CA ASN A 439 -27.11 -19.84 0.64
C ASN A 439 -26.31 -19.05 -0.41
N LEU A 440 -25.20 -19.57 -0.93
CA LEU A 440 -24.35 -18.86 -1.90
C LEU A 440 -24.77 -19.19 -3.32
N VAL A 441 -25.41 -18.23 -4.00
CA VAL A 441 -25.93 -18.41 -5.36
C VAL A 441 -24.90 -17.94 -6.38
N ARG A 442 -24.70 -18.67 -7.48
CA ARG A 442 -23.85 -18.19 -8.58
C ARG A 442 -24.67 -17.32 -9.52
N LEU A 443 -24.09 -16.21 -9.98
CA LEU A 443 -24.76 -15.33 -10.94
C LEU A 443 -25.18 -16.06 -12.24
N SER A 444 -24.39 -17.04 -12.68
CA SER A 444 -24.68 -17.88 -13.86
C SER A 444 -25.99 -18.64 -13.77
N ASP A 445 -26.47 -18.89 -12.55
CA ASP A 445 -27.61 -19.75 -12.28
C ASP A 445 -28.93 -18.95 -12.22
N LEU A 446 -28.85 -17.61 -12.30
CA LEU A 446 -30.00 -16.72 -12.33
C LEU A 446 -30.67 -16.71 -13.73
N PRO A 447 -32.00 -16.55 -13.79
CA PRO A 447 -32.73 -16.55 -15.07
C PRO A 447 -32.31 -15.36 -15.94
N ALA A 448 -32.11 -15.61 -17.24
CA ALA A 448 -31.78 -14.55 -18.19
C ALA A 448 -32.95 -13.59 -18.42
N HIS A 449 -32.63 -12.33 -18.69
CA HIS A 449 -33.59 -11.27 -19.01
C HIS A 449 -33.16 -10.56 -20.30
N PRO A 450 -34.10 -10.11 -21.15
CA PRO A 450 -33.78 -9.50 -22.43
C PRO A 450 -33.12 -8.13 -22.25
N VAL A 451 -32.06 -7.87 -23.02
CA VAL A 451 -31.36 -6.58 -23.09
C VAL A 451 -31.63 -5.94 -24.46
N PRO A 452 -32.10 -4.68 -24.52
CA PRO A 452 -32.29 -3.99 -25.79
C PRO A 452 -30.95 -3.61 -26.46
N GLU A 453 -30.85 -3.81 -27.77
CA GLU A 453 -29.71 -3.34 -28.56
C GLU A 453 -29.90 -1.87 -29.02
N PRO A 454 -28.91 -0.98 -28.86
CA PRO A 454 -29.00 0.40 -29.33
C PRO A 454 -28.72 0.53 -30.84
N SER A 455 -29.25 1.60 -31.42
CA SER A 455 -28.88 2.06 -32.78
C SER A 455 -27.52 2.78 -32.77
N HIS A 456 -26.89 2.89 -33.94
CA HIS A 456 -25.65 3.66 -34.12
C HIS A 456 -25.80 5.11 -33.64
N GLU A 457 -26.90 5.80 -33.97
CA GLU A 457 -27.08 7.20 -33.53
C GLU A 457 -27.16 7.33 -32.01
N THR A 458 -27.73 6.32 -31.34
CA THR A 458 -27.81 6.29 -29.87
C THR A 458 -26.44 6.11 -29.24
N VAL A 459 -25.63 5.21 -29.80
CA VAL A 459 -24.26 4.96 -29.32
C VAL A 459 -23.39 6.21 -29.52
N LEU A 460 -23.45 6.82 -30.71
CA LEU A 460 -22.69 8.03 -31.02
C LEU A 460 -23.06 9.22 -30.10
N LEU A 461 -24.36 9.44 -29.86
CA LEU A 461 -24.81 10.48 -28.95
C LEU A 461 -24.25 10.28 -27.53
N ARG A 462 -24.29 9.04 -27.03
CA ARG A 462 -23.73 8.70 -25.71
C ARG A 462 -22.22 8.91 -25.69
N GLN A 463 -21.51 8.43 -26.70
CA GLN A 463 -20.06 8.63 -26.84
C GLN A 463 -19.68 10.12 -26.76
N GLN A 464 -20.43 11.01 -27.42
CA GLN A 464 -20.20 12.46 -27.34
C GLN A 464 -20.45 13.02 -25.93
N VAL A 465 -21.55 12.65 -25.28
CA VAL A 465 -21.86 13.09 -23.90
C VAL A 465 -20.76 12.67 -22.92
N PHE A 466 -20.24 11.45 -23.06
CA PHE A 466 -19.24 10.87 -22.17
C PHE A 466 -17.79 11.11 -22.63
N GLY A 467 -17.60 11.91 -23.69
CA GLY A 467 -16.29 12.35 -24.16
C GLY A 467 -15.39 11.24 -24.69
N TYR A 468 -15.96 10.23 -25.35
CA TYR A 468 -15.17 9.22 -26.08
C TYR A 468 -14.48 9.87 -27.26
N THR A 469 -13.29 9.38 -27.59
CA THR A 469 -12.52 9.85 -28.74
C THR A 469 -12.16 8.72 -29.69
N HIS A 470 -11.84 9.04 -30.95
CA HIS A 470 -11.28 8.07 -31.91
C HIS A 470 -9.98 7.45 -31.40
N GLU A 471 -9.21 8.18 -30.58
CA GLU A 471 -8.01 7.68 -29.93
C GLU A 471 -8.34 6.56 -28.92
N ASP A 472 -9.37 6.76 -28.07
CA ASP A 472 -9.85 5.75 -27.11
C ASP A 472 -10.24 4.46 -27.84
N LEU A 473 -10.99 4.58 -28.95
CA LEU A 473 -11.45 3.43 -29.73
C LEU A 473 -10.30 2.66 -30.36
N ARG A 474 -9.35 3.37 -30.98
CA ARG A 474 -8.29 2.76 -31.80
C ARG A 474 -7.10 2.28 -30.98
N ILE A 475 -6.67 3.06 -29.98
CA ILE A 475 -5.45 2.79 -29.22
C ILE A 475 -5.74 1.92 -28.01
N LEU A 476 -6.92 2.05 -27.39
CA LEU A 476 -7.24 1.34 -26.14
C LEU A 476 -8.24 0.21 -26.37
N MET A 477 -9.47 0.53 -26.79
CA MET A 477 -10.58 -0.44 -26.84
C MET A 477 -10.39 -1.52 -27.90
N GLY A 478 -9.98 -1.13 -29.11
CA GLY A 478 -9.73 -2.05 -30.22
C GLY A 478 -8.72 -3.14 -29.87
N PRO A 479 -7.50 -2.80 -29.40
CA PRO A 479 -6.52 -3.79 -28.95
C PRO A 479 -7.01 -4.68 -27.82
N MET A 480 -7.74 -4.14 -26.83
CA MET A 480 -8.33 -4.93 -25.75
C MET A 480 -9.35 -5.95 -26.27
N ALA A 481 -10.20 -5.56 -27.23
CA ALA A 481 -11.18 -6.46 -27.84
C ALA A 481 -10.52 -7.52 -28.73
N VAL A 482 -9.47 -7.18 -29.49
CA VAL A 482 -8.82 -8.13 -30.41
C VAL A 482 -7.92 -9.10 -29.65
N ASN A 483 -7.05 -8.60 -28.77
CA ASN A 483 -5.97 -9.38 -28.15
C ASN A 483 -6.35 -9.93 -26.76
N GLY A 484 -7.33 -9.33 -26.09
CA GLY A 484 -7.66 -9.66 -24.70
C GLY A 484 -6.60 -9.22 -23.69
N GLU A 485 -5.81 -8.20 -24.06
CA GLU A 485 -4.73 -7.60 -23.26
C GLU A 485 -4.77 -6.08 -23.39
N GLU A 486 -4.30 -5.36 -22.37
CA GLU A 486 -4.26 -3.90 -22.40
C GLU A 486 -3.23 -3.37 -23.40
N ALA A 487 -3.40 -2.11 -23.80
CA ALA A 487 -2.52 -1.46 -24.75
C ALA A 487 -1.13 -1.14 -24.15
N VAL A 488 -0.09 -1.42 -24.92
CA VAL A 488 1.32 -1.11 -24.59
C VAL A 488 1.81 0.01 -25.50
N GLY A 489 2.52 0.98 -24.91
CA GLY A 489 3.17 2.08 -25.60
C GLY A 489 4.61 2.30 -25.14
N SER A 490 5.16 3.47 -25.47
CA SER A 490 6.52 3.88 -25.14
C SER A 490 6.57 5.38 -24.89
N MET A 491 7.76 5.91 -24.57
CA MET A 491 8.01 7.28 -24.11
C MET A 491 7.33 7.58 -22.77
N GLY A 492 7.48 8.82 -22.28
CA GLY A 492 6.84 9.29 -21.05
C GLY A 492 5.62 10.14 -21.35
N THR A 493 4.84 10.49 -20.33
CA THR A 493 3.73 11.44 -20.52
C THR A 493 4.25 12.88 -20.54
N ASP A 494 3.95 13.63 -21.59
CA ASP A 494 4.36 15.03 -21.77
C ASP A 494 3.16 15.97 -22.01
N THR A 495 1.95 15.47 -21.75
CA THR A 495 0.69 16.23 -21.72
C THR A 495 0.52 16.95 -20.37
N PRO A 496 -0.32 18.00 -20.29
CA PRO A 496 -0.65 18.66 -19.05
C PRO A 496 -1.21 17.72 -17.97
N LEU A 497 -1.03 18.11 -16.70
CA LEU A 497 -1.84 17.54 -15.60
C LEU A 497 -3.31 17.84 -15.83
N ALA A 498 -4.19 16.98 -15.30
CA ALA A 498 -5.63 17.07 -15.55
C ALA A 498 -6.21 18.46 -15.20
N VAL A 499 -5.84 18.98 -14.03
CA VAL A 499 -6.23 20.32 -13.55
C VAL A 499 -5.69 21.49 -14.38
N LEU A 500 -4.72 21.25 -15.25
CA LEU A 500 -4.08 22.25 -16.10
C LEU A 500 -4.37 22.03 -17.60
N SER A 501 -5.24 21.09 -17.93
CA SER A 501 -5.65 20.80 -19.31
C SER A 501 -6.83 21.68 -19.71
N ASP A 502 -6.73 22.31 -20.87
CA ASP A 502 -7.84 23.04 -21.49
C ASP A 502 -8.88 22.11 -22.16
N ARG A 503 -8.63 20.79 -22.15
CA ARG A 503 -9.49 19.77 -22.80
C ARG A 503 -10.50 19.13 -21.84
N GLN A 504 -10.56 19.60 -20.59
CA GLN A 504 -11.54 19.18 -19.58
C GLN A 504 -11.56 17.65 -19.42
N PRO A 505 -10.46 17.04 -18.94
CA PRO A 505 -10.34 15.60 -18.86
C PRO A 505 -11.37 14.99 -17.89
N PRO A 506 -11.72 13.70 -18.04
CA PRO A 506 -12.60 13.02 -17.10
C PRO A 506 -12.06 13.07 -15.66
N LEU A 507 -12.96 13.06 -14.68
CA LEU A 507 -12.61 13.08 -13.25
C LEU A 507 -11.59 12.00 -12.85
N PHE A 508 -11.59 10.85 -13.54
CA PHE A 508 -10.62 9.78 -13.32
C PHE A 508 -9.16 10.26 -13.43
N ASN A 509 -8.86 11.19 -14.35
CA ASN A 509 -7.49 11.62 -14.65
C ASN A 509 -6.86 12.50 -13.56
N TYR A 510 -7.66 12.95 -12.59
CA TYR A 510 -7.18 13.69 -11.41
C TYR A 510 -6.58 12.77 -10.35
N PHE A 511 -6.77 11.45 -10.48
CA PHE A 511 -6.24 10.47 -9.55
C PHE A 511 -5.04 9.75 -10.16
N LYS A 512 -4.03 9.47 -9.33
CA LYS A 512 -2.84 8.71 -9.67
C LYS A 512 -2.78 7.45 -8.83
N GLN A 513 -2.44 6.34 -9.45
CA GLN A 513 -2.26 5.03 -8.81
C GLN A 513 -1.02 5.09 -7.91
N LEU A 514 -1.20 4.68 -6.65
CA LEU A 514 -0.09 4.42 -5.74
C LEU A 514 0.50 3.04 -6.00
N PHE A 515 1.73 2.83 -5.56
CA PHE A 515 2.47 1.59 -5.74
C PHE A 515 3.40 1.34 -4.57
N ALA A 516 3.85 0.10 -4.42
CA ALA A 516 4.79 -0.26 -3.37
C ALA A 516 6.22 0.05 -3.82
N GLN A 517 7.01 0.63 -2.93
CA GLN A 517 8.45 0.76 -3.10
C GLN A 517 9.16 0.66 -1.75
N VAL A 518 10.14 -0.24 -1.66
CA VAL A 518 10.99 -0.51 -0.48
C VAL A 518 10.25 -1.12 0.71
N THR A 519 9.22 -0.48 1.26
CA THR A 519 8.59 -0.87 2.54
C THR A 519 7.89 -2.23 2.41
N ASN A 520 7.22 -2.45 1.29
CA ASN A 520 6.72 -3.74 0.84
C ASN A 520 7.00 -3.96 -0.66
N PRO A 521 6.94 -5.21 -1.17
CA PRO A 521 7.13 -5.50 -2.59
C PRO A 521 5.82 -5.48 -3.38
N PRO A 522 5.86 -5.13 -4.69
CA PRO A 522 4.79 -5.46 -5.62
C PRO A 522 4.71 -6.99 -5.86
N LEU A 523 3.57 -7.46 -6.35
CA LEU A 523 3.31 -8.87 -6.66
C LEU A 523 3.50 -9.16 -8.16
N ASP A 524 3.98 -10.36 -8.52
CA ASP A 524 3.98 -10.80 -9.91
C ASP A 524 2.63 -11.44 -10.30
N ALA A 525 1.69 -10.60 -10.75
CA ALA A 525 0.35 -11.02 -11.17
C ALA A 525 0.30 -12.08 -12.29
N ILE A 526 1.40 -12.30 -13.02
CA ILE A 526 1.47 -13.24 -14.14
C ILE A 526 2.00 -14.60 -13.65
N ARG A 527 3.11 -14.59 -12.92
CA ARG A 527 3.80 -15.82 -12.49
C ARG A 527 3.24 -16.38 -11.19
N GLU A 528 2.63 -15.53 -10.36
CA GLU A 528 2.08 -15.86 -9.06
C GLU A 528 0.54 -15.78 -9.06
N GLU A 529 -0.11 -16.04 -10.21
CA GLU A 529 -1.58 -15.94 -10.37
C GLU A 529 -2.35 -16.77 -9.31
N LEU A 530 -1.80 -17.90 -8.87
CA LEU A 530 -2.39 -18.79 -7.86
C LEU A 530 -2.67 -18.13 -6.50
N VAL A 531 -1.95 -17.07 -6.14
CA VAL A 531 -2.20 -16.35 -4.88
C VAL A 531 -3.21 -15.21 -5.04
N THR A 532 -3.65 -14.94 -6.27
CA THR A 532 -4.54 -13.81 -6.59
C THR A 532 -6.01 -14.22 -6.64
N SER A 533 -6.91 -13.28 -6.38
CA SER A 533 -8.35 -13.52 -6.59
C SER A 533 -9.08 -12.26 -7.04
N MET A 534 -9.87 -12.43 -8.10
CA MET A 534 -10.80 -11.44 -8.65
C MET A 534 -12.26 -11.80 -8.37
N SER A 535 -12.51 -12.87 -7.62
CA SER A 535 -13.86 -13.28 -7.24
C SER A 535 -14.35 -12.45 -6.07
N THR A 536 -15.66 -12.21 -6.01
CA THR A 536 -16.29 -11.52 -4.89
C THR A 536 -17.74 -11.97 -4.73
N ALA A 537 -18.38 -11.55 -3.64
CA ALA A 537 -19.75 -11.87 -3.31
C ALA A 537 -20.56 -10.58 -3.16
N LEU A 538 -21.78 -10.58 -3.71
CA LEU A 538 -22.72 -9.47 -3.70
C LEU A 538 -23.88 -9.80 -2.74
N GLY A 539 -24.10 -8.95 -1.74
CA GLY A 539 -25.18 -9.11 -0.78
C GLY A 539 -24.95 -8.33 0.51
N PRO A 540 -25.88 -8.43 1.46
CA PRO A 540 -25.71 -7.88 2.80
C PRO A 540 -24.77 -8.77 3.63
N GLU A 541 -23.82 -8.17 4.33
CA GLU A 541 -23.01 -8.83 5.35
C GLU A 541 -23.82 -9.06 6.64
N GLN A 542 -23.45 -10.10 7.39
CA GLN A 542 -24.00 -10.40 8.71
C GLN A 542 -22.98 -10.04 9.81
N ASN A 543 -23.37 -10.17 11.08
CA ASN A 543 -22.49 -9.91 12.21
C ASN A 543 -21.22 -10.81 12.18
N LEU A 544 -20.05 -10.18 12.04
CA LEU A 544 -18.73 -10.82 12.02
C LEU A 544 -18.46 -11.73 13.23
N LEU A 545 -19.03 -11.39 14.40
CA LEU A 545 -18.78 -12.07 15.67
C LEU A 545 -19.67 -13.31 15.86
N LYS A 546 -20.70 -13.48 15.03
CA LYS A 546 -21.68 -14.56 15.15
C LYS A 546 -21.91 -15.24 13.79
N PRO A 547 -21.08 -16.25 13.44
CA PRO A 547 -21.23 -16.96 12.18
C PRO A 547 -22.53 -17.76 12.15
N VAL A 548 -23.36 -17.52 11.13
CA VAL A 548 -24.63 -18.21 10.86
C VAL A 548 -24.69 -18.65 9.40
N PRO A 549 -25.57 -19.60 9.01
CA PRO A 549 -25.72 -20.00 7.60
C PRO A 549 -26.03 -18.81 6.67
N GLU A 550 -26.82 -17.85 7.15
CA GLU A 550 -27.22 -16.66 6.41
C GLU A 550 -26.05 -15.70 6.11
N SER A 551 -24.90 -15.86 6.79
CA SER A 551 -23.70 -15.05 6.55
C SER A 551 -23.14 -15.22 5.13
N CYS A 552 -23.39 -16.35 4.47
CA CYS A 552 -23.01 -16.56 3.06
C CYS A 552 -24.20 -16.45 2.10
N ARG A 553 -25.34 -15.87 2.53
CA ARG A 553 -26.46 -15.57 1.63
C ARG A 553 -26.13 -14.39 0.72
N MET A 554 -25.34 -14.69 -0.30
CA MET A 554 -24.81 -13.73 -1.26
C MET A 554 -24.83 -14.31 -2.69
N ILE A 555 -24.51 -13.47 -3.66
CA ILE A 555 -24.38 -13.84 -5.07
C ILE A 555 -22.90 -13.81 -5.43
N LYS A 556 -22.32 -14.96 -5.76
CA LYS A 556 -20.92 -15.07 -6.16
C LYS A 556 -20.74 -14.62 -7.61
N ILE A 557 -19.76 -13.75 -7.83
CA ILE A 557 -19.28 -13.32 -9.15
C ILE A 557 -17.78 -13.61 -9.30
N LEU A 558 -17.35 -13.93 -10.52
CA LEU A 558 -15.96 -14.31 -10.84
C LEU A 558 -15.11 -13.14 -11.37
N SER A 559 -15.77 -12.02 -11.62
CA SER A 559 -15.20 -10.80 -12.18
C SER A 559 -16.00 -9.61 -11.66
N PRO A 560 -15.35 -8.49 -11.31
CA PRO A 560 -16.07 -7.25 -11.01
C PRO A 560 -16.69 -6.63 -12.27
N ILE A 561 -16.25 -7.02 -13.46
CA ILE A 561 -16.78 -6.51 -14.73
C ILE A 561 -17.90 -7.43 -15.20
N MET A 562 -19.09 -6.87 -15.39
CA MET A 562 -20.32 -7.58 -15.76
C MET A 562 -20.81 -7.09 -17.13
N ASP A 563 -21.26 -8.02 -17.97
CA ASP A 563 -21.96 -7.65 -19.21
C ASP A 563 -23.41 -7.19 -18.93
N ASN A 564 -24.09 -6.77 -20.00
CA ASN A 564 -25.44 -6.25 -19.88
C ASN A 564 -26.46 -7.33 -19.48
N ASP A 565 -26.24 -8.58 -19.89
CA ASP A 565 -27.12 -9.70 -19.58
C ASP A 565 -27.04 -10.03 -18.08
N ASP A 566 -25.83 -10.06 -17.55
CA ASP A 566 -25.54 -10.27 -16.14
C ASP A 566 -26.14 -9.17 -15.25
N LEU A 567 -26.06 -7.90 -15.68
CA LEU A 567 -26.73 -6.81 -14.96
C LEU A 567 -28.25 -6.95 -15.01
N ALA A 568 -28.82 -7.39 -16.14
CA ALA A 568 -30.27 -7.57 -16.28
C ALA A 568 -30.82 -8.65 -15.33
N LYS A 569 -30.05 -9.72 -15.07
CA LYS A 569 -30.34 -10.74 -14.04
C LYS A 569 -30.46 -10.12 -12.66
N LEU A 570 -29.50 -9.26 -12.28
CA LEU A 570 -29.51 -8.60 -10.96
C LEU A 570 -30.58 -7.51 -10.83
N ARG A 571 -30.86 -6.78 -11.90
CA ARG A 571 -31.92 -5.77 -11.93
C ARG A 571 -33.30 -6.38 -11.70
N SER A 572 -33.54 -7.57 -12.22
CA SER A 572 -34.83 -8.26 -12.12
C SER A 572 -34.84 -9.36 -11.05
N ILE A 573 -33.93 -9.27 -10.07
CA ILE A 573 -33.73 -10.33 -9.07
C ILE A 573 -35.00 -10.57 -8.26
N ALA A 574 -35.41 -11.84 -8.20
CA ALA A 574 -36.60 -12.30 -7.48
C ALA A 574 -36.24 -13.39 -6.44
N LEU A 575 -35.04 -13.31 -5.85
CA LEU A 575 -34.59 -14.24 -4.83
C LEU A 575 -34.89 -13.73 -3.41
N PRO A 576 -35.32 -14.59 -2.46
CA PRO A 576 -35.53 -14.19 -1.08
C PRO A 576 -34.29 -13.55 -0.45
N GLY A 577 -34.46 -12.39 0.19
CA GLY A 577 -33.36 -11.63 0.79
C GLY A 577 -32.61 -10.72 -0.19
N PHE A 578 -32.93 -10.75 -1.49
CA PHE A 578 -32.36 -9.86 -2.48
C PHE A 578 -33.41 -8.94 -3.07
N ARG A 579 -33.14 -7.64 -3.03
CA ARG A 579 -33.95 -6.61 -3.68
C ARG A 579 -33.03 -5.56 -4.28
N SER A 580 -33.18 -5.33 -5.57
CA SER A 580 -32.44 -4.30 -6.29
C SER A 580 -33.25 -3.02 -6.42
N ILE A 581 -32.56 -1.88 -6.43
CA ILE A 581 -33.11 -0.58 -6.83
C ILE A 581 -32.15 0.10 -7.79
N VAL A 582 -32.69 0.88 -8.74
CA VAL A 582 -31.89 1.67 -9.69
C VAL A 582 -31.91 3.13 -9.25
N LEU A 583 -30.73 3.70 -9.10
CA LEU A 583 -30.48 5.07 -8.67
C LEU A 583 -29.91 5.86 -9.86
N PRO A 584 -30.64 6.83 -10.42
CA PRO A 584 -30.20 7.55 -11.61
C PRO A 584 -29.07 8.56 -11.30
N MET A 585 -27.96 8.47 -12.03
CA MET A 585 -26.80 9.37 -11.95
C MET A 585 -26.96 10.56 -12.91
N ARG A 586 -27.91 11.46 -12.64
CA ARG A 586 -28.19 12.59 -13.53
C ARG A 586 -28.57 13.86 -12.78
N PHE A 587 -28.23 15.01 -13.35
CA PHE A 587 -28.58 16.33 -12.81
C PHE A 587 -29.07 17.26 -13.93
N LYS A 588 -29.85 18.29 -13.58
CA LYS A 588 -30.39 19.22 -14.56
C LYS A 588 -29.33 20.22 -15.03
N VAL A 589 -29.19 20.34 -16.36
CA VAL A 589 -28.21 21.23 -17.00
C VAL A 589 -28.44 22.71 -16.64
N SER A 590 -29.71 23.12 -16.54
CA SER A 590 -30.09 24.51 -16.24
C SER A 590 -29.76 24.96 -14.81
N GLU A 591 -29.46 24.02 -13.91
CA GLU A 591 -29.23 24.30 -12.49
C GLU A 591 -27.74 24.31 -12.11
N GLY A 592 -26.82 24.02 -13.06
CA GLY A 592 -25.38 24.09 -12.85
C GLY A 592 -24.85 23.17 -11.74
N GLY A 593 -23.76 23.59 -11.09
CA GLY A 593 -23.13 22.86 -9.98
C GLY A 593 -24.04 22.65 -8.77
N GLU A 594 -24.92 23.62 -8.47
CA GLU A 594 -25.93 23.46 -7.43
C GLU A 594 -26.97 22.37 -7.79
N GLY A 595 -27.32 22.25 -9.07
CA GLY A 595 -28.12 21.13 -9.58
C GLY A 595 -27.46 19.77 -9.35
N MET A 596 -26.15 19.67 -9.58
CA MET A 596 -25.37 18.45 -9.30
C MET A 596 -25.33 18.15 -7.81
N ARG A 597 -25.11 19.16 -6.95
CA ARG A 597 -25.09 19.02 -5.49
C ARG A 597 -26.40 18.45 -4.96
N ARG A 598 -27.53 19.01 -5.38
CA ARG A 598 -28.87 18.50 -5.00
C ARG A 598 -29.09 17.09 -5.51
N ALA A 599 -28.76 16.81 -6.77
CA ALA A 599 -28.95 15.48 -7.35
C ALA A 599 -28.12 14.40 -6.63
N LEU A 600 -26.89 14.74 -6.21
CA LEU A 600 -26.08 13.87 -5.36
C LEU A 600 -26.77 13.64 -4.01
N HIS A 601 -27.16 14.70 -3.30
CA HIS A 601 -27.84 14.58 -2.01
C HIS A 601 -29.10 13.70 -2.10
N ASP A 602 -29.96 13.94 -3.09
CA ASP A 602 -31.19 13.17 -3.31
C ASP A 602 -30.90 11.69 -3.62
N LEU A 603 -29.83 11.42 -4.39
CA LEU A 603 -29.37 10.06 -4.68
C LEU A 603 -28.92 9.34 -3.40
N LEU A 604 -28.16 10.02 -2.54
CA LEU A 604 -27.69 9.49 -1.25
C LEU A 604 -28.86 9.16 -0.32
N GLU A 605 -29.81 10.08 -0.16
CA GLU A 605 -31.00 9.85 0.66
C GLU A 605 -31.88 8.72 0.12
N THR A 606 -32.08 8.67 -1.20
CA THR A 606 -32.86 7.61 -1.86
C THR A 606 -32.22 6.25 -1.62
N ALA A 607 -30.89 6.16 -1.67
CA ALA A 607 -30.16 4.94 -1.35
C ALA A 607 -30.39 4.48 0.09
N SER A 608 -30.21 5.39 1.07
CA SER A 608 -30.43 5.09 2.49
C SER A 608 -31.86 4.64 2.78
N ASN A 609 -32.85 5.33 2.21
CA ASN A 609 -34.26 4.96 2.33
C ASN A 609 -34.54 3.61 1.63
N GLY A 610 -33.90 3.36 0.49
CA GLY A 610 -33.94 2.08 -0.21
C GLY A 610 -33.48 0.93 0.68
N ILE A 611 -32.34 1.06 1.35
CA ILE A 611 -31.80 0.05 2.28
C ILE A 611 -32.75 -0.16 3.46
N LYS A 612 -33.28 0.92 4.06
CA LYS A 612 -34.29 0.83 5.14
C LYS A 612 -35.54 0.07 4.69
N ASN A 613 -35.90 0.19 3.41
CA ASN A 613 -37.02 -0.52 2.77
C ASN A 613 -36.63 -1.92 2.23
N GLY A 614 -35.46 -2.45 2.62
CA GLY A 614 -35.01 -3.81 2.31
C GLY A 614 -34.25 -3.97 0.99
N ALA A 615 -33.81 -2.89 0.35
CA ALA A 615 -32.90 -3.00 -0.80
C ALA A 615 -31.51 -3.48 -0.35
N THR A 616 -31.00 -4.51 -1.00
CA THR A 616 -29.67 -5.09 -0.72
C THR A 616 -28.71 -4.94 -1.91
N ILE A 617 -29.22 -4.54 -3.07
CA ILE A 617 -28.44 -4.24 -4.27
C ILE A 617 -28.81 -2.83 -4.76
N LEU A 618 -27.83 -1.93 -4.80
CA LEU A 618 -27.98 -0.57 -5.29
C LEU A 618 -27.31 -0.47 -6.66
N ILE A 619 -28.06 -0.15 -7.71
CA ILE A 619 -27.55 0.01 -9.07
C ILE A 619 -27.51 1.50 -9.39
N LEU A 620 -26.32 2.09 -9.35
CA LEU A 620 -26.07 3.43 -9.87
C LEU A 620 -26.09 3.38 -11.41
N SER A 621 -26.90 4.20 -12.07
CA SER A 621 -27.07 4.15 -13.53
C SER A 621 -27.06 5.53 -14.19
N ASP A 622 -26.16 5.74 -15.17
CA ASP A 622 -26.11 6.95 -16.01
C ASP A 622 -26.87 6.79 -17.35
N ARG A 623 -27.70 5.76 -17.55
CA ARG A 623 -28.43 5.57 -18.82
C ARG A 623 -29.48 6.64 -19.13
N GLN A 624 -30.02 7.33 -18.11
CA GLN A 624 -31.17 8.24 -18.25
C GLN A 624 -30.77 9.68 -18.61
N ILE A 625 -29.90 9.86 -19.61
CA ILE A 625 -29.48 11.19 -20.11
C ILE A 625 -30.38 11.62 -21.27
N ASN A 626 -30.71 12.91 -21.29
CA ASN A 626 -31.43 13.54 -22.39
C ASN A 626 -31.04 15.03 -22.46
N LYS A 627 -31.68 15.80 -23.35
CA LYS A 627 -31.42 17.24 -23.53
C LYS A 627 -31.47 18.11 -22.26
N ASP A 628 -32.18 17.68 -21.21
CA ASP A 628 -32.38 18.45 -19.98
C ASP A 628 -31.49 17.96 -18.83
N TYR A 629 -30.99 16.71 -18.92
CA TYR A 629 -30.24 16.03 -17.87
C TYR A 629 -28.87 15.59 -18.34
N ALA A 630 -27.83 16.09 -17.69
CA ALA A 630 -26.43 15.67 -17.86
C ALA A 630 -26.06 14.57 -16.85
N PRO A 631 -25.05 13.73 -17.16
CA PRO A 631 -24.62 12.67 -16.26
C PRO A 631 -23.84 13.23 -15.07
N ILE A 632 -24.09 12.68 -13.88
CA ILE A 632 -23.17 12.82 -12.75
C ILE A 632 -21.99 11.88 -13.04
N PRO A 633 -20.72 12.34 -12.94
CA PRO A 633 -19.57 11.45 -13.12
C PRO A 633 -19.69 10.21 -12.24
N SER A 634 -19.56 9.03 -12.83
CA SER A 634 -19.79 7.75 -12.15
C SER A 634 -18.89 7.56 -10.93
N LEU A 635 -17.64 8.02 -11.00
CA LEU A 635 -16.69 8.00 -9.87
C LEU A 635 -17.18 8.82 -8.68
N LEU A 636 -17.70 10.02 -8.93
CA LEU A 636 -18.21 10.91 -7.89
C LEU A 636 -19.46 10.33 -7.21
N ALA A 637 -20.41 9.83 -8.00
CA ALA A 637 -21.61 9.18 -7.47
C ALA A 637 -21.27 7.92 -6.65
N THR A 638 -20.33 7.10 -7.15
CA THR A 638 -19.90 5.86 -6.48
C THR A 638 -19.23 6.17 -5.14
N SER A 639 -18.26 7.08 -5.13
CA SER A 639 -17.51 7.42 -3.92
C SER A 639 -18.38 8.14 -2.89
N GLY A 640 -19.17 9.12 -3.34
CA GLY A 640 -20.14 9.83 -2.50
C GLY A 640 -21.12 8.87 -1.82
N LEU A 641 -21.68 7.90 -2.56
CA LEU A 641 -22.56 6.88 -2.01
C LEU A 641 -21.83 5.95 -1.03
N HIS A 642 -20.64 5.47 -1.40
CA HIS A 642 -19.85 4.60 -0.53
C HIS A 642 -19.59 5.26 0.83
N HIS A 643 -19.05 6.48 0.86
CA HIS A 643 -18.71 7.17 2.09
C HIS A 643 -19.95 7.59 2.89
N HIS A 644 -21.03 7.98 2.23
CA HIS A 644 -22.32 8.24 2.90
C HIS A 644 -22.82 7.01 3.66
N LEU A 645 -22.86 5.86 3.00
CA LEU A 645 -23.32 4.61 3.62
C LEU A 645 -22.39 4.13 4.74
N VAL A 646 -21.08 4.39 4.66
CA VAL A 646 -20.13 4.11 5.75
C VAL A 646 -20.45 4.99 6.96
N ARG A 647 -20.66 6.30 6.76
CA ARG A 647 -21.02 7.24 7.84
C ARG A 647 -22.35 6.89 8.51
N GLU A 648 -23.32 6.40 7.75
CA GLU A 648 -24.61 5.94 8.32
C GLU A 648 -24.57 4.52 8.91
N GLY A 649 -23.45 3.80 8.83
CA GLY A 649 -23.36 2.41 9.30
C GLY A 649 -24.24 1.44 8.49
N MET A 650 -24.49 1.75 7.22
CA MET A 650 -25.34 0.96 6.32
C MET A 650 -24.59 0.31 5.16
N ARG A 651 -23.30 0.62 4.96
CA ARG A 651 -22.52 0.11 3.81
C ARG A 651 -22.46 -1.41 3.74
N THR A 652 -22.45 -2.10 4.87
CA THR A 652 -22.46 -3.57 4.97
C THR A 652 -23.82 -4.18 4.63
N LYS A 653 -24.91 -3.41 4.62
CA LYS A 653 -26.28 -3.90 4.36
C LYS A 653 -26.64 -3.97 2.87
N ALA A 654 -25.83 -3.35 2.00
CA ALA A 654 -26.10 -3.36 0.57
C ALA A 654 -24.83 -3.33 -0.27
N THR A 655 -24.92 -3.90 -1.46
CA THR A 655 -23.87 -3.88 -2.47
C THR A 655 -24.11 -2.73 -3.45
N VAL A 656 -23.04 -2.07 -3.89
CA VAL A 656 -23.10 -0.99 -4.90
C VAL A 656 -22.60 -1.53 -6.25
N ILE A 657 -23.44 -1.44 -7.27
CA ILE A 657 -23.14 -1.79 -8.66
C ILE A 657 -23.22 -0.53 -9.50
N VAL A 658 -22.29 -0.35 -10.43
CA VAL A 658 -22.20 0.84 -11.28
C VAL A 658 -22.47 0.46 -12.74
N GLU A 659 -23.65 0.81 -13.24
CA GLU A 659 -23.97 0.80 -14.68
C GLU A 659 -23.55 2.14 -15.27
N THR A 660 -22.48 2.15 -16.05
CA THR A 660 -21.87 3.40 -16.50
C THR A 660 -21.42 3.39 -17.95
N ALA A 661 -21.54 4.56 -18.56
CA ALA A 661 -20.94 4.89 -19.84
C ALA A 661 -19.56 5.55 -19.74
N ASP A 662 -19.11 6.00 -18.57
CA ASP A 662 -17.79 6.66 -18.43
C ASP A 662 -16.61 5.69 -18.58
N ALA A 663 -16.77 4.47 -18.04
CA ALA A 663 -15.68 3.52 -17.83
C ALA A 663 -15.27 2.83 -19.14
N ARG A 664 -14.01 3.02 -19.54
CA ARG A 664 -13.44 2.44 -20.78
C ARG A 664 -11.96 2.10 -20.69
N GLU A 665 -11.23 2.71 -19.77
CA GLU A 665 -9.83 2.41 -19.47
C GLU A 665 -9.70 1.58 -18.20
N VAL A 666 -8.65 0.75 -18.11
CA VAL A 666 -8.32 -0.04 -16.90
C VAL A 666 -8.35 0.82 -15.63
N HIS A 667 -7.80 2.03 -15.69
CA HIS A 667 -7.75 2.94 -14.56
C HIS A 667 -9.14 3.34 -14.04
N HIS A 668 -10.13 3.51 -14.93
CA HIS A 668 -11.49 3.89 -14.54
C HIS A 668 -12.12 2.79 -13.67
N TYR A 669 -11.92 1.52 -14.05
CA TYR A 669 -12.39 0.38 -13.27
C TYR A 669 -11.69 0.28 -11.92
N CYS A 670 -10.37 0.48 -11.87
CA CYS A 670 -9.61 0.49 -10.62
C CYS A 670 -10.15 1.54 -9.63
N LEU A 671 -10.42 2.77 -10.11
CA LEU A 671 -10.96 3.84 -9.28
C LEU A 671 -12.36 3.52 -8.77
N LEU A 672 -13.28 3.10 -9.65
CA LEU A 672 -14.64 2.72 -9.24
C LEU A 672 -14.63 1.63 -8.15
N ILE A 673 -13.80 0.59 -8.30
CA ILE A 673 -13.63 -0.47 -7.30
C ILE A 673 -12.99 0.08 -6.01
N GLY A 674 -11.90 0.83 -6.14
CA GLY A 674 -11.14 1.39 -5.02
C GLY A 674 -11.96 2.36 -4.16
N TYR A 675 -12.99 2.98 -4.75
CA TYR A 675 -13.95 3.85 -4.06
C TYR A 675 -15.30 3.19 -3.78
N GLY A 676 -15.40 1.85 -3.90
CA GLY A 676 -16.45 1.08 -3.26
C GLY A 676 -17.43 0.34 -4.18
N ALA A 677 -17.29 0.44 -5.51
CA ALA A 677 -18.05 -0.39 -6.44
C ALA A 677 -17.72 -1.87 -6.22
N SER A 678 -18.76 -2.70 -6.15
CA SER A 678 -18.63 -4.15 -6.00
C SER A 678 -18.66 -4.87 -7.35
N ALA A 679 -19.35 -4.28 -8.32
CA ALA A 679 -19.32 -4.67 -9.71
C ALA A 679 -19.61 -3.47 -10.62
N ILE A 680 -19.15 -3.55 -11.87
CA ILE A 680 -19.24 -2.49 -12.86
C ILE A 680 -19.75 -3.09 -14.17
N ASN A 681 -20.78 -2.48 -14.73
CA ASN A 681 -21.26 -2.76 -16.07
C ASN A 681 -20.92 -1.56 -16.98
N PRO A 682 -19.85 -1.63 -17.78
CA PRO A 682 -19.45 -0.57 -18.70
C PRO A 682 -20.25 -0.66 -20.00
N TYR A 683 -21.57 -0.43 -19.93
CA TYR A 683 -22.46 -0.74 -21.05
C TYR A 683 -22.07 -0.02 -22.34
N LEU A 684 -21.65 1.25 -22.27
CA LEU A 684 -21.30 2.00 -23.48
C LEU A 684 -20.01 1.48 -24.11
N ALA A 685 -19.09 0.92 -23.31
CA ALA A 685 -17.89 0.27 -23.87
C ALA A 685 -18.29 -0.94 -24.72
N PHE A 686 -19.22 -1.78 -24.25
CA PHE A 686 -19.73 -2.91 -25.03
C PHE A 686 -20.53 -2.47 -26.26
N GLU A 687 -21.45 -1.52 -26.09
CA GLU A 687 -22.24 -0.97 -27.20
C GLU A 687 -21.34 -0.36 -28.29
N THR A 688 -20.24 0.28 -27.89
CA THR A 688 -19.21 0.84 -28.78
C THR A 688 -18.46 -0.24 -29.55
N LEU A 689 -18.06 -1.34 -28.90
CA LEU A 689 -17.39 -2.44 -29.59
C LEU A 689 -18.30 -3.06 -30.66
N ASP A 690 -19.59 -3.19 -30.35
CA ASP A 690 -20.58 -3.70 -31.31
C ASP A 690 -20.79 -2.78 -32.48
N ASP A 691 -20.80 -1.48 -32.23
CA ASP A 691 -20.88 -0.48 -33.27
C ASP A 691 -19.62 -0.49 -34.16
N MET A 692 -18.42 -0.63 -33.58
CA MET A 692 -17.17 -0.79 -34.32
C MET A 692 -17.17 -2.06 -35.20
N ILE A 693 -17.74 -3.16 -34.73
CA ILE A 693 -17.90 -4.40 -35.52
C ILE A 693 -18.88 -4.16 -36.67
N ARG A 694 -20.05 -3.54 -36.40
CA ARG A 694 -21.07 -3.22 -37.41
C ARG A 694 -20.54 -2.30 -38.51
N GLN A 695 -19.66 -1.36 -38.16
CA GLN A 695 -19.00 -0.44 -39.09
C GLN A 695 -17.80 -1.09 -39.83
N GLY A 696 -17.39 -2.31 -39.48
CA GLY A 696 -16.25 -2.98 -40.09
C GLY A 696 -14.88 -2.47 -39.62
N LEU A 697 -14.82 -1.70 -38.52
CA LEU A 697 -13.57 -1.23 -37.91
C LEU A 697 -12.83 -2.35 -37.16
N LEU A 698 -13.58 -3.32 -36.62
CA LEU A 698 -13.05 -4.55 -36.03
C LEU A 698 -13.44 -5.75 -36.90
N THR A 699 -12.46 -6.28 -37.63
CA THR A 699 -12.67 -7.43 -38.52
C THR A 699 -12.29 -8.74 -37.82
N ALA A 700 -12.96 -9.84 -38.18
CA ALA A 700 -12.67 -11.21 -37.70
C ALA A 700 -12.93 -11.48 -36.20
N ILE A 701 -13.82 -10.70 -35.58
CA ILE A 701 -14.31 -10.92 -34.21
C ILE A 701 -15.83 -10.67 -34.14
N ASP A 702 -16.54 -11.49 -33.38
CA ASP A 702 -17.98 -11.31 -33.10
C ASP A 702 -18.20 -10.61 -31.76
N HIS A 703 -19.44 -10.15 -31.49
CA HIS A 703 -19.82 -9.48 -30.24
C HIS A 703 -19.35 -10.24 -29.01
N ARG A 704 -19.71 -11.53 -28.92
CA ARG A 704 -19.43 -12.37 -27.75
C ARG A 704 -17.93 -12.49 -27.50
N LYS A 705 -17.11 -12.67 -28.54
CA LYS A 705 -15.66 -12.75 -28.40
C LYS A 705 -15.06 -11.40 -28.04
N ALA A 706 -15.55 -10.30 -28.62
CA ALA A 706 -15.10 -8.95 -28.30
C ALA A 706 -15.36 -8.58 -26.83
N VAL A 707 -16.58 -8.82 -26.32
CA VAL A 707 -16.94 -8.61 -24.91
C VAL A 707 -16.08 -9.46 -23.98
N ASN A 708 -15.90 -10.74 -24.28
CA ASN A 708 -15.06 -11.64 -23.47
C ASN A 708 -13.59 -11.21 -23.43
N HIS A 709 -13.03 -10.84 -24.58
CA HIS A 709 -11.66 -10.35 -24.68
C HIS A 709 -11.49 -9.02 -23.94
N TYR A 710 -12.40 -8.07 -24.14
CA TYR A 710 -12.37 -6.78 -23.45
C TYR A 710 -12.44 -6.97 -21.92
N THR A 711 -13.39 -7.77 -21.43
CA THR A 711 -13.52 -8.10 -20.01
C THR A 711 -12.27 -8.80 -19.47
N LYS A 712 -11.66 -9.71 -20.23
CA LYS A 712 -10.40 -10.35 -19.87
C LYS A 712 -9.24 -9.35 -19.78
N ALA A 713 -9.14 -8.43 -20.73
CA ALA A 713 -8.12 -7.38 -20.75
C ALA A 713 -8.23 -6.47 -19.53
N VAL A 714 -9.46 -6.00 -19.23
CA VAL A 714 -9.74 -5.18 -18.06
C VAL A 714 -9.45 -5.94 -16.77
N LYS A 715 -9.89 -7.20 -16.64
CA LYS A 715 -9.61 -8.04 -15.46
C LYS A 715 -8.11 -8.18 -15.21
N LYS A 716 -7.32 -8.50 -16.25
CA LYS A 716 -5.85 -8.57 -16.15
C LYS A 716 -5.24 -7.21 -15.78
N GLY A 717 -5.75 -6.12 -16.35
CA GLY A 717 -5.29 -4.77 -16.05
C GLY A 717 -5.56 -4.36 -14.60
N VAL A 718 -6.77 -4.61 -14.09
CA VAL A 718 -7.13 -4.33 -12.68
C VAL A 718 -6.23 -5.13 -11.74
N LEU A 719 -6.07 -6.44 -12.00
CA LEU A 719 -5.18 -7.28 -11.20
C LEU A 719 -3.76 -6.74 -11.20
N LYS A 720 -3.22 -6.33 -12.36
CA LYS A 720 -1.90 -5.73 -12.46
C LYS A 720 -1.78 -4.46 -11.62
N VAL A 721 -2.76 -3.56 -11.66
CA VAL A 721 -2.77 -2.33 -10.86
C VAL A 721 -2.81 -2.63 -9.37
N MET A 722 -3.63 -3.60 -8.92
CA MET A 722 -3.64 -4.05 -7.52
C MET A 722 -2.27 -4.58 -7.08
N SER A 723 -1.64 -5.38 -7.94
CA SER A 723 -0.34 -5.98 -7.69
C SER A 723 0.80 -4.96 -7.61
N LYS A 724 0.65 -3.74 -8.15
CA LYS A 724 1.64 -2.66 -7.95
C LYS A 724 1.86 -2.32 -6.48
N MET A 725 0.83 -2.46 -5.64
CA MET A 725 0.90 -2.28 -4.19
C MET A 725 1.15 -3.61 -3.45
N GLY A 726 1.28 -4.73 -4.17
CA GLY A 726 1.39 -6.06 -3.59
C GLY A 726 0.07 -6.65 -3.10
N ILE A 727 -1.08 -6.12 -3.55
CA ILE A 727 -2.41 -6.57 -3.11
C ILE A 727 -2.84 -7.77 -3.97
N SER A 728 -3.22 -8.87 -3.30
CA SER A 728 -3.54 -10.13 -3.97
C SER A 728 -5.04 -10.32 -4.24
N THR A 729 -5.92 -9.67 -3.47
CA THR A 729 -7.38 -9.90 -3.56
C THR A 729 -8.18 -8.64 -3.86
N LEU A 730 -9.17 -8.79 -4.72
CA LEU A 730 -10.11 -7.73 -5.07
C LEU A 730 -10.90 -7.24 -3.85
N GLN A 731 -11.21 -8.15 -2.91
CA GLN A 731 -11.95 -7.83 -1.70
C GLN A 731 -11.21 -6.80 -0.84
N SER A 732 -9.91 -6.99 -0.61
CA SER A 732 -9.09 -6.04 0.15
C SER A 732 -8.81 -4.75 -0.62
N TYR A 733 -8.78 -4.78 -1.96
CA TYR A 733 -8.59 -3.58 -2.78
C TYR A 733 -9.84 -2.67 -2.81
N ARG A 734 -11.04 -3.27 -2.72
CA ARG A 734 -12.31 -2.53 -2.76
C ARG A 734 -12.45 -1.63 -1.54
N GLY A 735 -12.58 -0.32 -1.77
CA GLY A 735 -12.68 0.67 -0.69
C GLY A 735 -11.34 1.04 -0.03
N ALA A 736 -10.21 0.54 -0.52
CA ALA A 736 -8.89 0.82 0.04
C ALA A 736 -8.29 2.16 -0.40
N GLN A 737 -8.83 2.79 -1.45
CA GLN A 737 -8.40 4.11 -1.93
C GLN A 737 -6.88 4.21 -2.18
N ILE A 738 -6.33 3.28 -2.97
CA ILE A 738 -4.90 3.22 -3.33
C ILE A 738 -4.58 4.23 -4.45
N PHE A 739 -4.91 5.49 -4.18
CA PHE A 739 -4.79 6.60 -5.11
C PHE A 739 -4.41 7.90 -4.39
N GLU A 740 -3.76 8.79 -5.13
CA GLU A 740 -3.56 10.19 -4.75
C GLU A 740 -4.30 11.10 -5.73
N ALA A 741 -4.97 12.13 -5.23
CA ALA A 741 -5.61 13.16 -6.04
C ALA A 741 -4.66 14.35 -6.29
N ILE A 742 -4.68 14.90 -7.49
CA ILE A 742 -3.90 16.08 -7.88
C ILE A 742 -4.85 17.12 -8.50
N GLY A 743 -4.97 18.28 -7.86
CA GLY A 743 -5.76 19.40 -8.36
C GLY A 743 -7.24 19.33 -8.01
N LEU A 744 -7.60 18.63 -6.93
CA LEU A 744 -8.95 18.62 -6.36
C LEU A 744 -8.97 19.37 -5.04
N ASP A 745 -9.96 20.25 -4.85
CA ASP A 745 -10.16 20.98 -3.60
C ASP A 745 -10.28 20.04 -2.38
N GLN A 746 -9.72 20.46 -1.24
CA GLN A 746 -9.69 19.63 -0.04
C GLN A 746 -11.11 19.39 0.51
N ASN A 747 -12.01 20.38 0.51
CA ASN A 747 -13.37 20.17 1.01
C ASN A 747 -14.16 19.21 0.11
N PHE A 748 -13.92 19.28 -1.20
CA PHE A 748 -14.49 18.32 -2.16
C PHE A 748 -14.01 16.90 -1.87
N VAL A 749 -12.70 16.71 -1.65
CA VAL A 749 -12.11 15.41 -1.29
C VAL A 749 -12.63 14.92 0.06
N ASP A 750 -12.63 15.76 1.10
CA ASP A 750 -13.12 15.38 2.43
C ASP A 750 -14.58 14.92 2.41
N THR A 751 -15.40 15.51 1.55
CA THR A 751 -16.83 15.19 1.42
C THR A 751 -17.06 13.87 0.66
N TYR A 752 -16.45 13.77 -0.53
CA TYR A 752 -16.79 12.72 -1.50
C TYR A 752 -15.76 11.61 -1.62
N PHE A 753 -14.49 11.88 -1.33
CA PHE A 753 -13.35 10.95 -1.44
C PHE A 753 -12.55 10.93 -0.12
N THR A 754 -13.27 10.88 1.01
CA THR A 754 -12.73 11.08 2.36
C THR A 754 -11.46 10.24 2.58
N ASN A 755 -10.41 10.83 3.16
CA ASN A 755 -9.08 10.24 3.42
C ASN A 755 -8.17 10.01 2.19
N THR A 756 -8.57 10.42 0.99
CA THR A 756 -7.66 10.46 -0.16
C THR A 756 -6.68 11.65 -0.04
N PRO A 757 -5.37 11.45 -0.23
CA PRO A 757 -4.40 12.54 -0.23
C PRO A 757 -4.64 13.49 -1.41
N SER A 758 -4.72 14.79 -1.14
CA SER A 758 -4.79 15.85 -2.16
C SER A 758 -3.90 17.03 -1.76
N ARG A 759 -2.61 16.94 -2.10
CA ARG A 759 -1.60 17.91 -1.62
C ARG A 759 -1.60 19.23 -2.39
N ILE A 760 -2.22 19.23 -3.57
CA ILE A 760 -2.45 20.42 -4.38
C ILE A 760 -3.96 20.51 -4.61
N GLY A 761 -4.56 21.52 -3.99
CA GLY A 761 -5.96 21.87 -4.21
C GLY A 761 -6.22 22.37 -5.62
N GLY A 762 -7.48 22.35 -6.05
CA GLY A 762 -7.86 22.84 -7.36
C GLY A 762 -9.36 22.91 -7.51
N ILE A 763 -9.90 22.15 -8.46
CA ILE A 763 -11.31 22.23 -8.83
C ILE A 763 -12.22 21.56 -7.78
N GLY A 764 -13.46 22.03 -7.70
CA GLY A 764 -14.51 21.46 -6.88
C GLY A 764 -15.70 20.98 -7.69
N LEU A 765 -16.86 20.91 -7.03
CA LEU A 765 -18.09 20.39 -7.63
C LEU A 765 -18.62 21.25 -8.78
N ASP A 766 -18.46 22.57 -8.69
CA ASP A 766 -19.02 23.52 -9.65
C ASP A 766 -18.29 23.44 -10.99
N GLU A 767 -16.97 23.34 -10.97
CA GLU A 767 -16.15 23.14 -12.16
C GLU A 767 -16.41 21.78 -12.81
N ILE A 768 -16.48 20.70 -12.02
CA ILE A 768 -16.81 19.35 -12.51
C ILE A 768 -18.18 19.34 -13.20
N ALA A 769 -19.17 20.03 -12.63
CA ALA A 769 -20.48 20.17 -13.24
C ALA A 769 -20.42 20.98 -14.54
N ALA A 770 -19.62 22.05 -14.60
CA ALA A 770 -19.43 22.84 -15.81
C ALA A 770 -18.83 22.00 -16.95
N GLU A 771 -17.82 21.18 -16.68
CA GLU A 771 -17.22 20.28 -17.67
C GLU A 771 -18.21 19.23 -18.19
N ALA A 772 -19.03 18.65 -17.30
CA ALA A 772 -20.08 17.70 -17.69
C ALA A 772 -21.16 18.38 -18.55
N ILE A 773 -21.56 19.61 -18.22
CA ILE A 773 -22.50 20.41 -18.99
C ILE A 773 -21.93 20.75 -20.37
N GLU A 774 -20.65 21.07 -20.48
CA GLU A 774 -20.05 21.46 -21.76
C GLU A 774 -20.00 20.27 -22.74
N ARG A 775 -19.58 19.09 -22.27
CA ARG A 775 -19.69 17.83 -23.06
C ARG A 775 -21.12 17.55 -23.48
N HIS A 776 -22.07 17.72 -22.56
CA HIS A 776 -23.50 17.53 -22.83
C HIS A 776 -24.01 18.49 -23.91
N ARG A 777 -23.68 19.79 -23.85
CA ARG A 777 -24.06 20.79 -24.87
C ARG A 777 -23.50 20.48 -26.25
N ARG A 778 -22.29 19.92 -26.34
CA ARG A 778 -21.71 19.48 -27.62
C ARG A 778 -22.51 18.33 -28.24
N ALA A 779 -23.03 17.41 -27.43
CA ALA A 779 -23.86 16.31 -27.88
C ALA A 779 -25.32 16.72 -28.19
N PHE A 780 -25.83 17.77 -27.52
CA PHE A 780 -27.15 18.36 -27.74
C PHE A 780 -27.06 19.80 -28.25
N PRO A 781 -26.52 20.04 -29.47
CA PRO A 781 -26.34 21.39 -29.97
C PRO A 781 -27.68 22.05 -30.31
N GLU A 782 -27.80 23.36 -30.05
CA GLU A 782 -29.00 24.14 -30.42
C GLU A 782 -29.27 24.13 -31.94
N ARG A 783 -28.21 23.98 -32.74
CA ARG A 783 -28.28 23.84 -34.20
C ARG A 783 -27.79 22.46 -34.61
N PRO A 784 -28.58 21.67 -35.35
CA PRO A 784 -28.17 20.34 -35.80
C PRO A 784 -26.88 20.41 -36.63
N VAL A 785 -25.88 19.64 -36.22
CA VAL A 785 -24.67 19.42 -37.01
C VAL A 785 -24.98 18.38 -38.10
N ARG A 786 -24.55 18.64 -39.35
CA ARG A 786 -24.88 17.81 -40.51
C ARG A 786 -24.31 16.39 -40.42
N LEU A 787 -23.14 16.24 -39.80
CA LEU A 787 -22.44 14.97 -39.58
C LEU A 787 -21.83 15.02 -38.17
N PRO A 788 -22.55 14.58 -37.13
CA PRO A 788 -21.97 14.46 -35.79
C PRO A 788 -20.87 13.39 -35.80
N ASP A 789 -19.78 13.65 -35.09
CA ASP A 789 -18.67 12.71 -34.89
C ASP A 789 -18.06 12.95 -33.49
N ILE A 790 -17.25 12.01 -33.02
CA ILE A 790 -16.46 12.13 -31.80
C ILE A 790 -15.12 12.82 -32.08
N ASP A 791 -14.52 13.40 -31.04
CA ASP A 791 -13.23 14.06 -31.16
C ASP A 791 -12.11 13.06 -31.50
N TRP A 792 -11.06 13.52 -32.19
CA TRP A 792 -9.92 12.66 -32.54
C TRP A 792 -9.02 12.29 -31.36
N GLY A 793 -9.12 12.99 -30.23
CA GLY A 793 -8.24 12.81 -29.07
C GLY A 793 -6.91 13.55 -29.24
N GLY A 794 -5.85 12.98 -28.68
CA GLY A 794 -4.50 13.53 -28.65
C GLY A 794 -3.82 13.42 -27.29
N GLN A 795 -4.27 12.52 -26.42
CA GLN A 795 -3.69 12.28 -25.10
C GLN A 795 -2.47 11.36 -25.18
N TYR A 796 -2.49 10.34 -26.05
CA TYR A 796 -1.40 9.36 -26.15
C TYR A 796 -0.42 9.70 -27.27
N GLN A 797 -0.88 10.40 -28.30
CA GLN A 797 -0.05 10.83 -29.44
C GLN A 797 -0.35 12.28 -29.80
N TRP A 798 0.72 13.05 -30.07
CA TRP A 798 0.57 14.43 -30.50
C TRP A 798 -0.26 14.53 -31.79
N ARG A 799 -1.20 15.47 -31.79
CA ARG A 799 -1.98 15.90 -32.96
C ARG A 799 -2.06 17.42 -32.98
N HIS A 800 -2.15 17.99 -34.19
CA HIS A 800 -2.25 19.43 -34.37
C HIS A 800 -3.46 20.04 -33.62
N ASP A 801 -4.62 19.39 -33.70
CA ASP A 801 -5.87 19.85 -33.05
C ASP A 801 -6.18 19.08 -31.73
N GLY A 802 -5.16 18.41 -31.18
CA GLY A 802 -5.26 17.53 -30.01
C GLY A 802 -4.98 18.23 -28.68
N GLU A 803 -4.62 17.43 -27.66
CA GLU A 803 -4.06 17.96 -26.41
C GLU A 803 -2.68 18.54 -26.65
N TYR A 804 -2.27 19.49 -25.81
CA TYR A 804 -0.92 20.02 -25.88
C TYR A 804 0.13 18.97 -25.47
N HIS A 805 1.27 18.95 -26.17
CA HIS A 805 2.44 18.15 -25.80
C HIS A 805 3.68 19.05 -25.69
N MET A 806 4.44 18.88 -24.61
CA MET A 806 5.72 19.58 -24.45
C MET A 806 6.74 19.18 -25.54
N TYR A 807 6.72 17.92 -25.98
CA TYR A 807 7.48 17.47 -27.16
C TYR A 807 6.58 17.47 -28.40
N ASN A 808 6.58 18.59 -29.10
CA ASN A 808 5.92 18.77 -30.39
C ASN A 808 6.97 18.95 -31.52
N PRO A 809 6.55 18.89 -32.80
CA PRO A 809 7.49 18.98 -33.94
C PRO A 809 8.44 20.19 -33.89
N ASP A 810 7.95 21.35 -33.45
CA ASP A 810 8.75 22.58 -33.36
C ASP A 810 9.83 22.48 -32.28
N SER A 811 9.45 22.02 -31.08
CA SER A 811 10.38 21.84 -29.96
C SER A 811 11.50 20.85 -30.30
N ILE A 812 11.15 19.72 -30.93
CA ILE A 812 12.10 18.68 -31.32
C ILE A 812 13.04 19.19 -32.41
N HIS A 813 12.49 19.86 -33.44
CA HIS A 813 13.28 20.40 -34.54
C HIS A 813 14.33 21.40 -34.02
N LYS A 814 13.92 22.35 -33.16
CA LYS A 814 14.84 23.36 -32.62
C LYS A 814 15.95 22.75 -31.76
N LEU A 815 15.63 21.77 -30.91
CA LEU A 815 16.62 21.07 -30.09
C LEU A 815 17.66 20.33 -30.94
N GLN A 816 17.20 19.58 -31.95
CA GLN A 816 18.09 18.87 -32.87
C GLN A 816 18.96 19.84 -33.68
N TYR A 817 18.38 20.94 -34.14
CA TYR A 817 19.10 21.90 -34.98
C TYR A 817 20.16 22.67 -34.18
N CYS A 818 19.85 23.12 -32.96
CA CYS A 818 20.80 23.85 -32.14
C CYS A 818 21.99 22.98 -31.71
N THR A 819 21.76 21.72 -31.37
CA THR A 819 22.81 20.77 -30.97
C THR A 819 23.70 20.35 -32.14
N ARG A 820 23.13 20.10 -33.33
CA ARG A 820 23.91 19.76 -34.54
C ARG A 820 24.76 20.92 -35.05
N THR A 821 24.29 22.15 -34.93
CA THR A 821 24.98 23.36 -35.44
C THR A 821 25.80 24.08 -34.35
N ASN A 822 25.76 23.59 -33.11
CA ASN A 822 26.35 24.24 -31.94
C ASN A 822 25.92 25.72 -31.79
N ASN A 823 24.63 26.00 -32.00
CA ASN A 823 24.10 27.37 -32.01
C ASN A 823 23.27 27.67 -30.74
N TYR A 824 23.88 28.38 -29.80
CA TYR A 824 23.26 28.73 -28.52
C TYR A 824 22.05 29.68 -28.65
N LYS A 825 22.00 30.54 -29.69
CA LYS A 825 20.83 31.41 -29.92
C LYS A 825 19.57 30.59 -30.20
N ILE A 826 19.70 29.54 -31.01
CA ILE A 826 18.59 28.61 -31.31
C ILE A 826 18.24 27.79 -30.07
N PHE A 827 19.22 27.42 -29.24
CA PHE A 827 18.94 26.79 -27.95
C PHE A 827 18.13 27.71 -27.01
N LYS A 828 18.36 29.03 -27.05
CA LYS A 828 17.52 30.01 -26.35
C LYS A 828 16.10 30.09 -26.91
N GLU A 829 15.92 29.94 -28.22
CA GLU A 829 14.57 29.84 -28.81
C GLU A 829 13.85 28.55 -28.41
N TYR A 830 14.56 27.41 -28.36
CA TYR A 830 14.04 26.14 -27.85
C TYR A 830 13.63 26.25 -26.38
N SER A 831 14.55 26.71 -25.51
CA SER A 831 14.27 26.85 -24.08
C SER A 831 13.20 27.90 -23.79
N GLY A 832 13.14 28.98 -24.59
CA GLY A 832 12.05 29.96 -24.55
C GLY A 832 10.70 29.33 -24.87
N LEU A 833 10.63 28.47 -25.90
CA LEU A 833 9.40 27.75 -26.27
C LEU A 833 8.97 26.79 -25.15
N ILE A 834 9.88 26.00 -24.60
CA ILE A 834 9.57 25.06 -23.49
C ILE A 834 9.17 25.81 -22.21
N ASN A 835 9.87 26.89 -21.85
CA ASN A 835 9.57 27.67 -20.65
C ASN A 835 8.24 28.44 -20.78
N SER A 836 7.95 28.99 -21.96
CA SER A 836 6.66 29.65 -22.22
C SER A 836 5.51 28.65 -22.25
N ALA A 837 5.73 27.47 -22.84
CA ALA A 837 4.77 26.37 -22.82
C ALA A 837 4.49 25.87 -21.39
N SER A 838 5.52 25.84 -20.55
CA SER A 838 5.35 25.56 -19.12
C SER A 838 4.52 26.66 -18.44
N ALA A 839 4.64 27.92 -18.87
CA ALA A 839 3.82 29.04 -18.38
C ALA A 839 2.36 29.02 -18.89
N THR A 840 2.05 28.36 -20.01
CA THR A 840 0.68 27.87 -20.33
C THR A 840 0.24 26.68 -19.45
N LEU A 841 0.81 26.60 -18.25
CA LEU A 841 0.43 25.76 -17.13
C LEU A 841 0.59 24.23 -17.32
N CYS A 842 1.34 23.70 -18.29
CA CYS A 842 1.38 22.23 -18.46
C CYS A 842 1.97 21.44 -17.28
N THR A 843 2.80 22.07 -16.44
CA THR A 843 3.51 21.43 -15.31
C THR A 843 3.46 22.29 -14.06
N LEU A 844 3.64 21.70 -12.88
CA LEU A 844 3.63 22.44 -11.61
C LEU A 844 4.73 23.49 -11.54
N ARG A 845 5.96 23.15 -11.97
CA ARG A 845 7.05 24.14 -12.08
C ARG A 845 6.77 25.27 -13.06
N GLY A 846 5.81 25.11 -13.97
CA GLY A 846 5.32 26.17 -14.85
C GLY A 846 4.58 27.28 -14.11
N LEU A 847 3.98 26.95 -12.97
CA LEU A 847 3.24 27.86 -12.09
C LEU A 847 4.14 28.70 -11.17
N MET A 848 5.44 28.39 -11.12
CA MET A 848 6.40 29.05 -10.24
C MET A 848 7.12 30.18 -10.96
N ASP A 849 7.35 31.31 -10.31
CA ASP A 849 8.23 32.35 -10.84
C ASP A 849 9.48 32.51 -9.96
N LEU A 850 10.60 32.90 -10.58
CA LEU A 850 11.86 33.10 -9.88
C LEU A 850 11.95 34.55 -9.42
N LYS A 851 11.99 34.75 -8.10
CA LYS A 851 12.26 36.06 -7.52
C LYS A 851 13.77 36.33 -7.55
N PHE A 852 14.21 37.10 -8.53
CA PHE A 852 15.62 37.51 -8.66
C PHE A 852 16.00 38.56 -7.61
N ALA A 853 17.30 38.62 -7.29
CA ALA A 853 17.86 39.67 -6.46
C ALA A 853 17.87 41.01 -7.20
N ASP A 854 17.76 42.12 -6.47
CA ASP A 854 17.71 43.47 -7.06
C ASP A 854 18.97 43.83 -7.87
N LYS A 855 20.11 43.22 -7.53
CA LYS A 855 21.38 43.37 -8.25
C LYS A 855 21.87 42.00 -8.73
N PRO A 856 21.92 41.74 -10.04
CA PRO A 856 22.47 40.50 -10.57
C PRO A 856 24.00 40.47 -10.37
N LEU A 857 24.54 39.27 -10.18
CA LEU A 857 25.98 39.04 -10.19
C LEU A 857 26.50 39.01 -11.63
N PRO A 858 27.76 39.42 -11.87
CA PRO A 858 28.44 39.18 -13.13
C PRO A 858 28.55 37.68 -13.43
N LEU A 859 28.49 37.29 -14.71
CA LEU A 859 28.47 35.87 -15.10
C LEU A 859 29.81 35.18 -14.79
N GLU A 860 30.91 35.93 -14.82
CA GLU A 860 32.25 35.49 -14.48
C GLU A 860 32.43 35.09 -13.00
N GLU A 861 31.53 35.53 -12.11
CA GLU A 861 31.51 35.11 -10.70
C GLU A 861 30.70 33.83 -10.47
N VAL A 862 29.92 33.39 -11.47
CA VAL A 862 29.15 32.14 -11.40
C VAL A 862 30.08 30.95 -11.58
N GLU A 863 29.76 29.83 -10.92
CA GLU A 863 30.55 28.61 -11.08
C GLU A 863 30.67 28.18 -12.56
N PRO A 864 31.85 27.69 -13.00
CA PRO A 864 32.06 27.29 -14.39
C PRO A 864 31.15 26.13 -14.83
N ALA A 865 30.82 26.08 -16.12
CA ALA A 865 29.95 25.04 -16.69
C ALA A 865 30.51 23.63 -16.46
N GLU A 866 31.83 23.46 -16.49
CA GLU A 866 32.53 22.19 -16.22
C GLU A 866 32.33 21.70 -14.79
N SER A 867 32.07 22.61 -13.83
CA SER A 867 31.69 22.25 -12.46
C SER A 867 30.25 21.79 -12.41
N ILE A 868 29.34 22.55 -13.05
CA ILE A 868 27.90 22.27 -13.09
C ILE A 868 27.62 20.91 -13.73
N MET A 869 28.28 20.60 -14.87
CA MET A 869 28.03 19.38 -15.64
C MET A 869 28.34 18.09 -14.86
N LYS A 870 29.17 18.14 -13.81
CA LYS A 870 29.41 16.98 -12.93
C LYS A 870 28.17 16.54 -12.15
N ARG A 871 27.22 17.46 -11.96
CA ARG A 871 25.91 17.21 -11.33
C ARG A 871 24.91 16.57 -12.29
N PHE A 872 25.25 16.48 -13.58
CA PHE A 872 24.36 15.90 -14.59
C PHE A 872 24.62 14.41 -14.78
N ALA A 873 23.54 13.66 -14.87
CA ALA A 873 23.56 12.26 -15.24
C ALA A 873 22.61 12.00 -16.42
N THR A 874 22.90 11.00 -17.25
CA THR A 874 21.89 10.48 -18.17
C THR A 874 20.94 9.54 -17.44
N GLY A 875 19.68 9.55 -17.83
CA GLY A 875 18.71 8.59 -17.32
C GLY A 875 19.08 7.14 -17.66
N ALA A 876 18.60 6.22 -16.84
CA ALA A 876 18.84 4.79 -16.98
C ALA A 876 18.07 4.19 -18.18
N MET A 877 18.73 4.10 -19.35
CA MET A 877 18.14 3.58 -20.59
C MET A 877 18.86 2.30 -21.02
N SER A 878 18.19 1.16 -20.89
CA SER A 878 18.84 -0.14 -21.09
C SER A 878 19.31 -0.35 -22.53
N PHE A 879 20.49 -0.96 -22.69
CA PHE A 879 20.88 -1.60 -23.95
C PHE A 879 19.83 -2.66 -24.35
N GLY A 880 19.27 -2.51 -25.55
CA GLY A 880 18.11 -3.26 -26.06
C GLY A 880 16.83 -2.43 -26.11
N SER A 881 16.61 -1.51 -25.17
CA SER A 881 15.59 -0.46 -25.32
C SER A 881 16.04 0.55 -26.38
N ILE A 882 17.27 1.03 -26.23
CA ILE A 882 17.98 1.86 -27.21
C ILE A 882 19.07 1.04 -27.91
N SER A 883 19.53 1.52 -29.07
CA SER A 883 20.58 0.86 -29.84
C SER A 883 21.93 0.94 -29.12
N LYS A 884 22.87 0.09 -29.54
CA LYS A 884 24.25 0.10 -29.03
C LYS A 884 24.91 1.47 -29.23
N GLU A 885 24.74 2.04 -30.42
CA GLU A 885 25.33 3.30 -30.83
C GLU A 885 24.81 4.46 -29.97
N ALA A 886 23.49 4.51 -29.73
CA ALA A 886 22.90 5.53 -28.85
C ALA A 886 23.44 5.39 -27.42
N HIS A 887 23.49 4.16 -26.90
CA HIS A 887 23.94 3.89 -25.54
C HIS A 887 25.43 4.23 -25.34
N GLU A 888 26.29 3.85 -26.28
CA GLU A 888 27.73 4.15 -26.21
C GLU A 888 28.01 5.65 -26.41
N THR A 889 27.25 6.32 -27.28
CA THR A 889 27.38 7.77 -27.51
C THR A 889 27.11 8.57 -26.23
N LEU A 890 26.05 8.20 -25.48
CA LEU A 890 25.74 8.82 -24.19
C LEU A 890 26.87 8.60 -23.18
N ALA A 891 27.44 7.39 -23.12
CA ALA A 891 28.55 7.10 -22.21
C ALA A 891 29.79 7.94 -22.53
N ILE A 892 30.20 7.99 -23.80
CA ILE A 892 31.33 8.81 -24.25
C ILE A 892 31.09 10.28 -23.92
N ALA A 893 29.91 10.81 -24.23
CA ALA A 893 29.58 12.21 -23.99
C ALA A 893 29.69 12.59 -22.50
N MET A 894 29.08 11.80 -21.62
CA MET A 894 29.10 12.07 -20.18
C MET A 894 30.50 11.93 -19.58
N ASN A 895 31.27 10.94 -20.01
CA ASN A 895 32.64 10.74 -19.56
C ASN A 895 33.55 11.90 -19.97
N ARG A 896 33.36 12.48 -21.17
CA ARG A 896 34.13 13.65 -21.64
C ARG A 896 33.87 14.91 -20.82
N ILE A 897 32.62 15.12 -20.38
CA ILE A 897 32.23 16.32 -19.61
C ILE A 897 32.34 16.13 -18.09
N GLY A 898 32.80 14.96 -17.62
CA GLY A 898 32.91 14.63 -16.21
C GLY A 898 31.56 14.41 -15.49
N GLY A 899 30.47 14.28 -16.25
CA GLY A 899 29.18 13.84 -15.71
C GLY A 899 29.09 12.31 -15.69
N ARG A 900 27.88 11.76 -15.55
CA ARG A 900 27.69 10.30 -15.40
C ARG A 900 26.65 9.74 -16.37
N SER A 901 26.96 8.63 -17.02
CA SER A 901 25.98 7.85 -17.79
C SER A 901 25.52 6.61 -17.02
N ASN A 902 24.34 6.11 -17.33
CA ASN A 902 23.71 4.97 -16.64
C ASN A 902 23.39 3.82 -17.61
N THR A 903 23.75 2.59 -17.25
CA THR A 903 23.54 1.37 -18.07
C THR A 903 22.07 1.00 -18.29
N GLY A 904 21.18 1.44 -17.40
CA GLY A 904 19.85 0.85 -17.29
C GLY A 904 19.87 -0.65 -16.95
N GLU A 905 18.71 -1.29 -17.05
CA GLU A 905 18.51 -2.69 -16.64
C GLU A 905 19.05 -3.74 -17.63
N GLY A 906 19.86 -3.33 -18.62
CA GLY A 906 20.22 -4.16 -19.77
C GLY A 906 21.54 -4.92 -19.66
N GLY A 907 22.31 -4.70 -18.60
CA GLY A 907 23.71 -5.09 -18.52
C GLY A 907 24.62 -4.20 -19.39
N GLU A 908 25.91 -4.49 -19.39
CA GLU A 908 26.91 -3.78 -20.20
C GLU A 908 27.94 -4.77 -20.74
N ASP A 909 28.32 -4.61 -22.02
CA ASP A 909 29.34 -5.45 -22.63
C ASP A 909 30.73 -5.14 -21.99
N PRO A 910 31.43 -6.15 -21.43
CA PRO A 910 32.73 -5.94 -20.77
C PRO A 910 33.80 -5.29 -21.65
N ALA A 911 33.68 -5.41 -22.99
CA ALA A 911 34.59 -4.72 -23.91
C ALA A 911 34.60 -3.20 -23.73
N ARG A 912 33.54 -2.61 -23.15
CA ARG A 912 33.40 -1.16 -22.90
C ARG A 912 34.22 -0.67 -21.71
N TYR A 913 34.75 -1.56 -20.86
CA TYR A 913 35.50 -1.18 -19.67
C TYR A 913 36.92 -0.71 -19.99
N ILE A 914 37.42 -1.08 -21.17
CA ILE A 914 38.71 -0.63 -21.69
C ILE A 914 38.47 0.63 -22.52
N PRO A 915 39.16 1.75 -22.22
CA PRO A 915 39.08 2.95 -23.05
C PRO A 915 39.54 2.69 -24.48
N ASP A 916 38.92 3.39 -25.43
CA ASP A 916 39.30 3.37 -26.84
C ASP A 916 40.70 3.99 -27.04
N PRO A 917 41.40 3.67 -28.15
CA PRO A 917 42.73 4.23 -28.44
C PRO A 917 42.78 5.77 -28.51
N ASN A 918 41.65 6.44 -28.73
CA ASN A 918 41.54 7.90 -28.75
C ASN A 918 41.33 8.52 -27.36
N GLY A 919 41.28 7.72 -26.30
CA GLY A 919 41.04 8.14 -24.92
C GLY A 919 39.56 8.20 -24.52
N ASP A 920 38.62 7.93 -25.43
CA ASP A 920 37.20 7.87 -25.07
C ASP A 920 36.91 6.63 -24.22
N SER A 921 36.07 6.79 -23.20
CA SER A 921 35.54 5.66 -22.44
C SER A 921 34.09 5.42 -22.83
N ARG A 922 33.80 4.18 -23.26
CA ARG A 922 32.43 3.71 -23.49
C ARG A 922 31.79 3.13 -22.24
N SER A 923 32.53 2.99 -21.14
CA SER A 923 32.00 2.46 -19.88
C SER A 923 31.01 3.43 -19.26
N SER A 924 29.87 2.93 -18.81
CA SER A 924 28.91 3.75 -18.06
C SER A 924 29.35 3.88 -16.61
N ALA A 925 29.38 5.10 -16.09
CA ALA A 925 29.83 5.38 -14.72
C ALA A 925 28.85 4.83 -13.66
N ILE A 926 27.55 4.86 -13.96
CA ILE A 926 26.48 4.32 -13.11
C ILE A 926 26.03 2.98 -13.69
N LYS A 927 26.01 1.96 -12.85
CA LYS A 927 25.56 0.62 -13.21
C LYS A 927 24.33 0.24 -12.41
N GLN A 928 23.23 -0.05 -13.11
CA GLN A 928 21.97 -0.37 -12.48
C GLN A 928 21.90 -1.84 -12.03
N VAL A 929 21.29 -2.06 -10.87
CA VAL A 929 20.91 -3.36 -10.31
C VAL A 929 19.38 -3.34 -10.21
N ALA A 930 18.70 -4.04 -11.12
CA ALA A 930 17.23 -4.12 -11.21
C ALA A 930 16.75 -5.54 -10.92
N SER A 931 15.43 -5.73 -10.75
CA SER A 931 14.79 -6.97 -10.26
C SER A 931 15.28 -8.26 -10.93
N ALA A 932 15.40 -8.29 -12.26
CA ALA A 932 15.83 -9.49 -13.00
C ALA A 932 17.35 -9.75 -13.00
N ARG A 933 18.16 -8.82 -12.47
CA ARG A 933 19.64 -8.92 -12.42
C ARG A 933 20.31 -9.19 -13.79
N PHE A 934 19.70 -8.73 -14.88
CA PHE A 934 20.28 -8.90 -16.21
C PHE A 934 21.68 -8.28 -16.31
N GLY A 935 22.67 -9.09 -16.70
CA GLY A 935 24.06 -8.67 -16.86
C GLY A 935 24.76 -8.24 -15.56
N VAL A 936 24.19 -8.51 -14.39
CA VAL A 936 24.81 -8.19 -13.10
C VAL A 936 25.79 -9.30 -12.73
N THR A 937 27.08 -9.02 -12.91
CA THR A 937 28.20 -9.92 -12.60
C THR A 937 29.21 -9.22 -11.67
N SER A 938 30.14 -9.97 -11.05
CA SER A 938 31.20 -9.34 -10.24
C SER A 938 32.03 -8.35 -11.05
N GLU A 939 32.37 -8.68 -12.30
CA GLU A 939 33.11 -7.78 -13.20
C GLU A 939 32.31 -6.51 -13.54
N TYR A 940 30.99 -6.64 -13.73
CA TYR A 940 30.10 -5.50 -13.89
C TYR A 940 30.15 -4.60 -12.65
N LEU A 941 29.96 -5.15 -11.45
CA LEU A 941 29.87 -4.36 -10.21
C LEU A 941 31.16 -3.59 -9.88
N VAL A 942 32.35 -4.18 -10.10
CA VAL A 942 33.64 -3.52 -9.79
C VAL A 942 34.01 -2.42 -10.77
N ASN A 943 33.43 -2.40 -11.97
CA ASN A 943 33.70 -1.39 -13.00
C ASN A 943 32.74 -0.18 -12.92
N ALA A 944 32.09 0.04 -11.77
CA ALA A 944 31.15 1.13 -11.53
C ALA A 944 31.74 2.19 -10.60
N ASN A 945 31.40 3.46 -10.84
CA ASN A 945 31.61 4.55 -9.88
C ASN A 945 30.38 4.68 -8.95
N GLU A 946 29.22 4.22 -9.42
CA GLU A 946 27.97 4.19 -8.67
C GLU A 946 27.16 2.94 -9.05
N LEU A 947 26.59 2.29 -8.05
CA LEU A 947 25.65 1.19 -8.22
C LEU A 947 24.25 1.68 -7.87
N GLN A 948 23.35 1.65 -8.85
CA GLN A 948 21.98 2.13 -8.67
C GLN A 948 21.01 0.96 -8.48
N ILE A 949 20.44 0.83 -7.29
CA ILE A 949 19.30 -0.06 -7.03
C ILE A 949 18.05 0.57 -7.63
N LYS A 950 17.44 -0.08 -8.61
CA LYS A 950 16.22 0.41 -9.27
C LYS A 950 14.99 -0.18 -8.61
N MET A 951 14.40 0.54 -7.65
CA MET A 951 13.12 0.11 -7.07
C MET A 951 11.97 0.32 -8.06
N ALA A 952 11.94 1.49 -8.73
CA ALA A 952 10.88 1.82 -9.67
C ALA A 952 11.35 2.80 -10.77
N GLN A 953 10.48 3.06 -11.75
CA GLN A 953 10.64 4.12 -12.76
C GLN A 953 9.31 4.83 -13.04
N GLY A 954 9.35 6.13 -13.33
CA GLY A 954 8.14 6.96 -13.46
C GLY A 954 7.10 6.48 -14.47
N ALA A 955 7.53 5.89 -15.59
CA ALA A 955 6.62 5.42 -16.64
C ALA A 955 5.81 4.15 -16.29
N LYS A 956 6.24 3.41 -15.25
CA LYS A 956 5.65 2.15 -14.80
C LYS A 956 6.12 1.76 -13.41
N PRO A 957 5.78 2.56 -12.39
CA PRO A 957 6.10 2.19 -11.03
C PRO A 957 5.25 0.99 -10.59
N GLY A 958 5.81 0.18 -9.68
CA GLY A 958 5.20 -1.09 -9.24
C GLY A 958 5.22 -2.22 -10.28
N GLU A 959 5.96 -2.07 -11.39
CA GLU A 959 6.05 -3.07 -12.46
C GLU A 959 7.51 -3.31 -12.92
N GLY A 960 7.72 -4.45 -13.57
CA GLY A 960 9.02 -4.83 -14.11
C GLY A 960 9.39 -4.18 -15.46
N GLY A 961 10.70 -4.22 -15.74
CA GLY A 961 11.26 -4.00 -17.08
C GLY A 961 10.57 -4.84 -18.16
N GLN A 962 10.46 -4.30 -19.37
CA GLN A 962 9.85 -5.01 -20.51
C GLN A 962 10.70 -4.79 -21.75
N LEU A 963 11.12 -5.89 -22.37
CA LEU A 963 11.80 -5.89 -23.66
C LEU A 963 11.11 -6.90 -24.59
N PRO A 964 10.47 -6.43 -25.69
CA PRO A 964 9.84 -7.33 -26.66
C PRO A 964 10.83 -8.34 -27.25
N GLY A 965 10.39 -9.59 -27.45
CA GLY A 965 11.26 -10.69 -27.88
C GLY A 965 11.98 -10.45 -29.21
N HIS A 966 11.33 -9.76 -30.16
CA HIS A 966 11.95 -9.42 -31.45
C HIS A 966 13.11 -8.41 -31.33
N LYS A 967 13.28 -7.74 -30.17
CA LYS A 967 14.45 -6.90 -29.87
C LYS A 967 15.54 -7.65 -29.13
N VAL A 968 15.33 -8.92 -28.76
CA VAL A 968 16.32 -9.74 -28.04
C VAL A 968 17.12 -10.53 -29.06
N ASP A 969 18.08 -9.86 -29.71
CA ASP A 969 19.03 -10.51 -30.62
C ASP A 969 20.11 -11.31 -29.85
N GLU A 970 21.03 -11.95 -30.57
CA GLU A 970 22.11 -12.75 -29.96
C GLU A 970 23.02 -11.94 -29.04
N ILE A 971 23.28 -10.66 -29.37
CA ILE A 971 24.17 -9.80 -28.59
C ILE A 971 23.49 -9.42 -27.27
N ILE A 972 22.23 -8.98 -27.34
CA ILE A 972 21.42 -8.64 -26.16
C ILE A 972 21.20 -9.87 -25.30
N ALA A 973 20.89 -11.01 -25.91
CA ALA A 973 20.74 -12.29 -25.21
C ALA A 973 22.02 -12.66 -24.46
N ARG A 974 23.19 -12.53 -25.09
CA ARG A 974 24.50 -12.78 -24.48
C ARG A 974 24.77 -11.86 -23.28
N VAL A 975 24.59 -10.55 -23.45
CA VAL A 975 24.85 -9.56 -22.37
C VAL A 975 23.92 -9.77 -21.18
N ARG A 976 22.66 -10.18 -21.43
CA ARG A 976 21.67 -10.42 -20.37
C ARG A 976 21.68 -11.84 -19.80
N HIS A 977 22.49 -12.74 -20.35
CA HIS A 977 22.45 -14.17 -20.04
C HIS A 977 21.05 -14.78 -20.25
N SER A 978 20.41 -14.45 -21.37
CA SER A 978 19.04 -14.84 -21.72
C SER A 978 18.98 -15.54 -23.08
N THR A 979 17.77 -15.91 -23.54
CA THR A 979 17.55 -16.65 -24.79
C THR A 979 17.17 -15.70 -25.93
N PRO A 980 17.84 -15.77 -27.11
CA PRO A 980 17.46 -14.97 -28.27
C PRO A 980 15.99 -15.16 -28.69
N GLY A 981 15.32 -14.07 -29.08
CA GLY A 981 13.94 -14.05 -29.54
C GLY A 981 12.86 -14.13 -28.45
N VAL A 982 13.23 -14.38 -27.19
CA VAL A 982 12.28 -14.51 -26.08
C VAL A 982 12.02 -13.16 -25.43
N GLY A 983 10.75 -12.80 -25.23
CA GLY A 983 10.38 -11.57 -24.53
C GLY A 983 10.84 -11.58 -23.07
N LEU A 984 11.46 -10.49 -22.62
CA LEU A 984 11.96 -10.35 -21.25
C LEU A 984 11.04 -9.41 -20.48
N ILE A 985 10.22 -9.99 -19.61
CA ILE A 985 9.43 -9.25 -18.62
C ILE A 985 10.09 -9.50 -17.26
N SER A 986 10.71 -8.49 -16.67
CA SER A 986 11.31 -8.63 -15.35
C SER A 986 10.22 -8.86 -14.28
N PRO A 987 10.52 -9.56 -13.18
CA PRO A 987 9.64 -9.55 -12.02
C PRO A 987 9.40 -8.09 -11.57
N PRO A 988 8.18 -7.73 -11.12
CA PRO A 988 7.95 -6.43 -10.51
C PRO A 988 8.82 -6.19 -9.27
N PRO A 989 8.91 -7.11 -8.29
CA PRO A 989 9.74 -6.88 -7.11
C PRO A 989 11.20 -7.31 -7.33
N HIS A 990 12.08 -6.74 -6.53
CA HIS A 990 13.35 -7.38 -6.22
C HIS A 990 13.09 -8.53 -5.25
N HIS A 991 13.35 -9.79 -5.65
CA HIS A 991 13.10 -10.95 -4.77
C HIS A 991 14.04 -11.03 -3.56
N ASP A 992 15.03 -10.15 -3.48
CA ASP A 992 15.92 -9.92 -2.35
C ASP A 992 15.62 -8.59 -1.61
N ILE A 993 14.51 -7.91 -1.94
CA ILE A 993 14.04 -6.71 -1.23
C ILE A 993 12.52 -6.82 -1.01
N TYR A 994 12.11 -7.30 0.16
CA TYR A 994 10.69 -7.36 0.57
C TYR A 994 10.36 -6.41 1.72
N SER A 995 11.34 -5.64 2.19
CA SER A 995 11.25 -4.68 3.29
C SER A 995 12.48 -3.76 3.28
N ILE A 996 12.46 -2.72 4.12
CA ILE A 996 13.57 -1.76 4.24
C ILE A 996 14.87 -2.42 4.75
N GLU A 997 14.78 -3.40 5.65
CA GLU A 997 15.94 -4.16 6.13
C GLU A 997 16.57 -5.03 5.04
N ASP A 998 15.77 -5.54 4.11
CA ASP A 998 16.29 -6.30 2.97
C ASP A 998 16.99 -5.35 1.97
N LEU A 999 16.49 -4.12 1.80
CA LEU A 999 17.19 -3.07 1.06
C LEU A 999 18.55 -2.74 1.71
N ALA A 1000 18.57 -2.59 3.05
CA ALA A 1000 19.81 -2.35 3.78
C ALA A 1000 20.82 -3.48 3.57
N GLN A 1001 20.36 -4.74 3.53
CA GLN A 1001 21.20 -5.89 3.21
C GLN A 1001 21.76 -5.80 1.77
N LEU A 1002 20.95 -5.47 0.78
CA LEU A 1002 21.46 -5.32 -0.60
C LEU A 1002 22.46 -4.17 -0.71
N ILE A 1003 22.22 -3.04 -0.03
CA ILE A 1003 23.19 -1.93 0.04
C ILE A 1003 24.51 -2.43 0.63
N TYR A 1004 24.45 -3.18 1.73
CA TYR A 1004 25.63 -3.80 2.34
C TYR A 1004 26.36 -4.72 1.37
N ASP A 1005 25.66 -5.61 0.67
CA ASP A 1005 26.24 -6.53 -0.30
C ASP A 1005 26.93 -5.79 -1.45
N LEU A 1006 26.30 -4.74 -1.99
CA LEU A 1006 26.87 -3.93 -3.07
C LEU A 1006 28.11 -3.16 -2.62
N LYS A 1007 28.13 -2.57 -1.42
CA LYS A 1007 29.33 -1.93 -0.86
C LYS A 1007 30.47 -2.92 -0.62
N ASN A 1008 30.17 -4.17 -0.26
CA ASN A 1008 31.18 -5.23 -0.16
C ASN A 1008 31.72 -5.66 -1.53
N SER A 1009 30.86 -5.66 -2.57
CA SER A 1009 31.28 -5.99 -3.94
C SER A 1009 32.20 -4.93 -4.55
N ASN A 1010 31.95 -3.65 -4.26
CA ASN A 1010 32.75 -2.52 -4.72
C ASN A 1010 32.80 -1.41 -3.64
N PRO A 1011 33.85 -1.40 -2.79
CA PRO A 1011 33.98 -0.43 -1.71
C PRO A 1011 34.20 1.02 -2.16
N GLN A 1012 34.49 1.26 -3.45
CA GLN A 1012 34.72 2.59 -4.01
C GLN A 1012 33.46 3.17 -4.65
N ALA A 1013 32.47 2.34 -4.99
CA ALA A 1013 31.23 2.81 -5.60
C ALA A 1013 30.28 3.37 -4.54
N ARG A 1014 29.67 4.51 -4.86
CA ARG A 1014 28.52 5.00 -4.08
C ARG A 1014 27.27 4.20 -4.45
N ILE A 1015 26.35 4.03 -3.51
CA ILE A 1015 25.09 3.31 -3.74
C ILE A 1015 23.94 4.31 -3.88
N SER A 1016 23.23 4.25 -4.99
CA SER A 1016 22.02 5.06 -5.20
C SER A 1016 20.76 4.21 -5.23
N VAL A 1017 19.66 4.74 -4.72
CA VAL A 1017 18.34 4.09 -4.76
C VAL A 1017 17.39 4.94 -5.58
N LYS A 1018 16.89 4.38 -6.69
CA LYS A 1018 15.94 5.05 -7.59
C LYS A 1018 14.50 4.76 -7.13
N LEU A 1019 13.85 5.79 -6.63
CA LEU A 1019 12.45 5.84 -6.24
C LEU A 1019 11.63 6.64 -7.27
N VAL A 1020 10.31 6.52 -7.19
CA VAL A 1020 9.36 7.31 -7.98
C VAL A 1020 8.51 8.15 -7.05
N ALA A 1021 8.25 9.39 -7.45
CA ALA A 1021 7.42 10.30 -6.68
C ALA A 1021 6.01 9.72 -6.52
N GLU A 1022 5.56 9.67 -5.28
CA GLU A 1022 4.19 9.47 -4.82
C GLU A 1022 4.10 10.06 -3.39
N VAL A 1023 2.90 10.16 -2.82
CA VAL A 1023 2.75 10.54 -1.41
C VAL A 1023 3.41 9.52 -0.48
N GLY A 1024 4.20 10.00 0.49
CA GLY A 1024 4.95 9.15 1.43
C GLY A 1024 6.37 8.83 0.98
N VAL A 1025 6.76 9.19 -0.26
CA VAL A 1025 8.12 8.93 -0.77
C VAL A 1025 9.21 9.56 0.09
N GLY A 1026 8.92 10.69 0.76
CA GLY A 1026 9.90 11.33 1.64
C GLY A 1026 10.20 10.51 2.88
N THR A 1027 9.20 9.81 3.40
CA THR A 1027 9.33 8.87 4.52
C THR A 1027 10.15 7.65 4.11
N ILE A 1028 9.90 7.12 2.91
CA ILE A 1028 10.69 6.02 2.34
C ILE A 1028 12.15 6.46 2.14
N ALA A 1029 12.39 7.67 1.64
CA ALA A 1029 13.72 8.23 1.48
C ALA A 1029 14.48 8.38 2.82
N ALA A 1030 13.78 8.69 3.91
CA ALA A 1030 14.38 8.69 5.25
C ALA A 1030 14.81 7.27 5.67
N GLY A 1031 13.99 6.24 5.40
CA GLY A 1031 14.38 4.84 5.56
C GLY A 1031 15.61 4.46 4.72
N VAL A 1032 15.65 4.87 3.44
CA VAL A 1032 16.78 4.65 2.52
C VAL A 1032 18.07 5.29 3.06
N ALA A 1033 18.00 6.48 3.64
CA ALA A 1033 19.15 7.13 4.27
C ALA A 1033 19.62 6.38 5.52
N LYS A 1034 18.69 5.85 6.33
CA LYS A 1034 19.00 4.99 7.49
C LYS A 1034 19.62 3.64 7.07
N ALA A 1035 19.27 3.15 5.87
CA ALA A 1035 19.85 1.96 5.25
C ALA A 1035 21.24 2.19 4.63
N HIS A 1036 21.86 3.36 4.86
CA HIS A 1036 23.22 3.71 4.42
C HIS A 1036 23.40 3.88 2.89
N ALA A 1037 22.33 4.22 2.16
CA ALA A 1037 22.46 4.69 0.79
C ALA A 1037 23.16 6.05 0.73
N ASP A 1038 23.95 6.28 -0.32
CA ASP A 1038 24.71 7.52 -0.51
C ASP A 1038 23.91 8.55 -1.34
N VAL A 1039 22.98 8.07 -2.18
CA VAL A 1039 22.10 8.91 -3.01
C VAL A 1039 20.69 8.34 -3.06
N VAL A 1040 19.69 9.21 -3.05
CA VAL A 1040 18.30 8.88 -3.40
C VAL A 1040 17.90 9.66 -4.64
N LEU A 1041 17.40 8.96 -5.65
CA LEU A 1041 16.87 9.56 -6.88
C LEU A 1041 15.34 9.54 -6.83
N ILE A 1042 14.71 10.72 -6.90
CA ILE A 1042 13.26 10.88 -7.00
C ILE A 1042 12.88 11.15 -8.47
N SER A 1043 12.24 10.16 -9.08
CA SER A 1043 11.80 10.22 -10.49
C SER A 1043 10.36 10.71 -10.59
N GLY A 1044 10.06 11.63 -11.50
CA GLY A 1044 8.68 12.03 -11.80
C GLY A 1044 7.94 11.04 -12.71
N ASP A 1045 6.61 11.07 -12.66
CA ASP A 1045 5.66 10.32 -13.51
C ASP A 1045 5.94 10.42 -15.02
N SER A 1046 6.38 11.60 -15.46
CA SER A 1046 6.66 11.92 -16.86
C SER A 1046 7.91 11.24 -17.44
N GLY A 1047 8.66 10.46 -16.67
CA GLY A 1047 9.85 9.73 -17.13
C GLY A 1047 9.58 8.83 -18.35
N GLY A 1048 10.57 8.70 -19.24
CA GLY A 1048 10.44 7.90 -20.46
C GLY A 1048 10.58 6.39 -20.26
N THR A 1049 10.09 5.60 -21.23
CA THR A 1049 10.28 4.14 -21.27
C THR A 1049 10.35 3.62 -22.71
N GLY A 1050 11.04 2.50 -22.92
CA GLY A 1050 11.04 1.80 -24.22
C GLY A 1050 9.77 0.99 -24.48
N ALA A 1051 9.13 0.50 -23.42
CA ALA A 1051 7.88 -0.26 -23.47
C ALA A 1051 7.19 -0.27 -22.08
N SER A 1052 5.91 0.07 -22.04
CA SER A 1052 5.08 0.06 -20.83
C SER A 1052 3.58 0.04 -21.16
N PRO A 1053 2.72 -0.54 -20.30
CA PRO A 1053 1.29 -0.33 -20.41
C PRO A 1053 0.94 1.16 -20.44
N LEU A 1054 0.03 1.55 -21.35
CA LEU A 1054 -0.42 2.95 -21.47
C LEU A 1054 -1.11 3.43 -20.19
N THR A 1055 -1.81 2.52 -19.49
CA THR A 1055 -2.39 2.76 -18.16
C THR A 1055 -1.35 3.32 -17.18
N SER A 1056 -0.14 2.76 -17.18
CA SER A 1056 0.91 3.13 -16.23
C SER A 1056 1.61 4.43 -16.62
N ILE A 1057 1.87 4.64 -17.91
CA ILE A 1057 2.46 5.90 -18.42
C ILE A 1057 1.59 7.11 -18.05
N LYS A 1058 0.25 6.96 -18.10
CA LYS A 1058 -0.67 8.07 -17.85
C LYS A 1058 -1.09 8.23 -16.40
N HIS A 1059 -1.24 7.13 -15.67
CA HIS A 1059 -2.00 7.15 -14.42
C HIS A 1059 -1.21 6.71 -13.18
N ALA A 1060 0.09 6.39 -13.27
CA ALA A 1060 0.87 5.94 -12.12
C ALA A 1060 2.06 6.87 -11.83
N GLY A 1061 2.29 7.17 -10.55
CA GLY A 1061 3.26 8.18 -10.12
C GLY A 1061 2.72 9.61 -10.21
N ILE A 1062 3.47 10.54 -9.62
CA ILE A 1062 3.16 11.98 -9.61
C ILE A 1062 4.34 12.83 -10.12
N PRO A 1063 4.14 14.14 -10.35
CA PRO A 1063 5.22 15.04 -10.71
C PRO A 1063 6.35 15.08 -9.68
N TRP A 1064 7.59 15.15 -10.14
CA TRP A 1064 8.77 15.14 -9.27
C TRP A 1064 8.80 16.36 -8.34
N GLU A 1065 8.18 17.49 -8.68
CA GLU A 1065 8.13 18.68 -7.85
C GLU A 1065 7.57 18.37 -6.45
N LEU A 1066 6.54 17.52 -6.37
CA LEU A 1066 5.92 17.10 -5.11
C LEU A 1066 6.82 16.12 -4.34
N GLY A 1067 7.25 15.04 -4.98
CA GLY A 1067 8.06 14.01 -4.33
C GLY A 1067 9.44 14.51 -3.89
N LEU A 1068 10.07 15.40 -4.67
CA LEU A 1068 11.35 16.01 -4.35
C LEU A 1068 11.24 16.94 -3.15
N ALA A 1069 10.25 17.82 -3.14
CA ALA A 1069 10.02 18.74 -2.03
C ALA A 1069 9.66 17.98 -0.74
N GLU A 1070 8.83 16.94 -0.83
CA GLU A 1070 8.53 16.06 0.31
C GLU A 1070 9.80 15.40 0.83
N THR A 1071 10.60 14.78 -0.05
CA THR A 1071 11.86 14.12 0.32
C THR A 1071 12.81 15.07 1.03
N HIS A 1072 12.98 16.29 0.50
CA HIS A 1072 13.82 17.30 1.15
C HIS A 1072 13.29 17.67 2.54
N GLN A 1073 11.99 17.97 2.67
CA GLN A 1073 11.36 18.35 3.93
C GLN A 1073 11.50 17.24 4.98
N VAL A 1074 11.18 15.99 4.61
CA VAL A 1074 11.21 14.85 5.54
C VAL A 1074 12.64 14.52 5.98
N LEU A 1075 13.61 14.53 5.07
CA LEU A 1075 15.01 14.31 5.42
C LEU A 1075 15.54 15.41 6.35
N VAL A 1076 15.11 16.66 6.19
CA VAL A 1076 15.47 17.77 7.09
C VAL A 1076 14.82 17.57 8.45
N LEU A 1077 13.51 17.28 8.50
CA LEU A 1077 12.77 17.04 9.74
C LEU A 1077 13.37 15.88 10.56
N ASN A 1078 13.87 14.83 9.89
CA ASN A 1078 14.49 13.68 10.54
C ASN A 1078 15.98 13.86 10.87
N ASN A 1079 16.57 15.02 10.54
CA ASN A 1079 18.02 15.28 10.65
C ASN A 1079 18.89 14.24 9.90
N LEU A 1080 18.42 13.84 8.71
CA LEU A 1080 19.08 12.88 7.81
C LEU A 1080 19.57 13.52 6.50
N ARG A 1081 19.14 14.75 6.16
CA ARG A 1081 19.44 15.39 4.87
C ARG A 1081 20.94 15.55 4.58
N SER A 1082 21.78 15.69 5.60
CA SER A 1082 23.23 15.79 5.46
C SER A 1082 23.93 14.46 5.16
N ARG A 1083 23.23 13.32 5.26
CA ARG A 1083 23.79 11.97 5.08
C ARG A 1083 23.65 11.43 3.66
N ILE A 1084 22.80 12.05 2.84
CA ILE A 1084 22.41 11.53 1.53
C ILE A 1084 22.28 12.66 0.51
N ILE A 1085 22.75 12.41 -0.71
CA ILE A 1085 22.54 13.29 -1.86
C ILE A 1085 21.15 13.04 -2.43
N VAL A 1086 20.42 14.10 -2.79
CA VAL A 1086 19.11 13.98 -3.45
C VAL A 1086 19.25 14.30 -4.94
N GLN A 1087 18.93 13.34 -5.80
CA GLN A 1087 18.89 13.47 -7.25
C GLN A 1087 17.45 13.51 -7.74
N THR A 1088 17.18 14.17 -8.87
CA THR A 1088 15.85 14.08 -9.53
C THR A 1088 15.95 13.91 -11.05
N ASP A 1089 14.97 13.20 -11.62
CA ASP A 1089 14.72 13.11 -13.07
C ASP A 1089 13.20 13.18 -13.36
N GLY A 1090 12.84 13.35 -14.63
CA GLY A 1090 11.42 13.48 -15.04
C GLY A 1090 11.23 14.63 -16.01
N GLN A 1091 11.65 14.41 -17.26
CA GLN A 1091 11.60 15.39 -18.35
C GLN A 1091 12.13 16.79 -17.98
N LEU A 1092 13.29 16.85 -17.31
CA LEU A 1092 14.08 18.07 -17.23
C LEU A 1092 14.56 18.43 -18.64
N LYS A 1093 14.24 19.63 -19.14
CA LYS A 1093 14.48 20.03 -20.53
C LYS A 1093 15.33 21.29 -20.66
N THR A 1094 15.38 22.11 -19.62
CA THR A 1094 15.97 23.45 -19.65
C THR A 1094 16.79 23.75 -18.40
N GLY A 1095 17.63 24.77 -18.46
CA GLY A 1095 18.34 25.28 -17.27
C GLY A 1095 17.39 25.82 -16.19
N ARG A 1096 16.18 26.28 -16.56
CA ARG A 1096 15.16 26.70 -15.60
C ARG A 1096 14.66 25.51 -14.78
N ASP A 1097 14.42 24.36 -15.41
CA ASP A 1097 14.00 23.14 -14.72
C ASP A 1097 15.05 22.72 -13.67
N VAL A 1098 16.34 22.80 -14.03
CA VAL A 1098 17.46 22.50 -13.11
C VAL A 1098 17.45 23.43 -11.90
N VAL A 1099 17.28 24.74 -12.11
CA VAL A 1099 17.24 25.72 -11.02
C VAL A 1099 16.03 25.48 -10.11
N VAL A 1100 14.85 25.20 -10.65
CA VAL A 1100 13.66 24.89 -9.84
C VAL A 1100 13.89 23.62 -9.03
N ALA A 1101 14.43 22.56 -9.63
CA ALA A 1101 14.78 21.34 -8.92
C ALA A 1101 15.81 21.58 -7.80
N ALA A 1102 16.82 22.42 -8.05
CA ALA A 1102 17.80 22.79 -7.03
C ALA A 1102 17.17 23.51 -5.84
N LEU A 1103 16.26 24.47 -6.10
CA LEU A 1103 15.53 25.21 -5.07
C LEU A 1103 14.59 24.31 -4.25
N LEU A 1104 14.07 23.24 -4.85
CA LEU A 1104 13.26 22.23 -4.16
C LEU A 1104 14.09 21.18 -3.41
N GLY A 1105 15.43 21.22 -3.52
CA GLY A 1105 16.34 20.44 -2.70
C GLY A 1105 17.19 19.39 -3.43
N ALA A 1106 17.14 19.32 -4.77
CA ALA A 1106 18.01 18.43 -5.54
C ALA A 1106 19.45 18.97 -5.68
N GLU A 1107 20.41 18.07 -5.74
CA GLU A 1107 21.84 18.37 -5.91
C GLU A 1107 22.40 17.85 -7.25
N GLU A 1108 21.70 16.87 -7.84
CA GLU A 1108 22.04 16.19 -9.09
C GLU A 1108 20.81 16.01 -9.98
N PHE A 1109 21.00 15.99 -11.30
CA PHE A 1109 19.91 16.11 -12.29
C PHE A 1109 20.04 15.08 -13.41
N GLY A 1110 18.98 14.30 -13.63
CA GLY A 1110 18.92 13.27 -14.66
C GLY A 1110 18.24 13.74 -15.95
N PHE A 1111 18.89 13.51 -17.09
CA PHE A 1111 18.38 13.81 -18.44
C PHE A 1111 18.27 12.53 -19.28
N ALA A 1112 17.09 12.22 -19.80
CA ALA A 1112 16.87 11.04 -20.64
C ALA A 1112 16.39 11.42 -22.03
N THR A 1113 15.10 11.72 -22.20
CA THR A 1113 14.47 11.95 -23.50
C THR A 1113 15.09 13.08 -24.34
N SER A 1114 15.66 14.10 -23.70
CA SER A 1114 16.33 15.20 -24.40
C SER A 1114 17.79 14.92 -24.77
N ALA A 1115 18.41 13.91 -24.16
CA ALA A 1115 19.79 13.50 -24.38
C ALA A 1115 19.86 12.42 -25.45
#